data_AF-A0A954R3A4-F1
#
_entry.id   AF-A0A954R3A4-F1
#
_cell.length_a   1.000
_cell.length_b   1.000
_cell.length_c   1.000
_cell.angle_alpha   90.00
_cell.angle_beta   90.00
_cell.angle_gamma   90.00
#
_symmetry.space_group_name_H-M   'P 1'
#
loop_
_entity.id
_entity.type
_entity.pdbx_description
1 polymer ?
#
loop_
_entity_poly.entity_id
_entity_poly.type
_entity_poly.pdbx_seq_one_letter_code
_entity_poly.pdbx_strand_id
1 'polypeptide(L)'
;MTYHIRLALFCLAFFGPCLSEERRLLAQPPNSPLAEPLRLTGQIVDAQGKPIADAEVRLMAPKVFHSLPHISFGSVTAQTDAAGEFAIQVPADDRRFIQSYYCNAMLLVRAANCELHTTTFHLTRCLVDAPLSIKLRPATLLPIHVVDTSGTPLADVTVRPAKIGEDFLPVEEVAGTQAITDAAGTANFAELPSVQLERVYLMGQRIGQQCVTLTKTSVGLTAVALDTQTRRGRLSAQAVELHPLPSFVDVTLQFISSVDDARSAYTWSNSQVDSHGNFTIEHIGAGVVTVRSQLPEQMPYTFATSVTYSGLQLTNEEYQLELVPATRVQGRIIDADSGEGLPGIHISNSDVGGRPCVTDDDGTFFFWDGPGQVSYYPSHPLGIYSLDAAFYLTPQQMPEGGLLQLEPVQLKRMTPAVARVVDSAGKPLAGVEIQCRMKTERFSGSTSLWSDNNGQFRFFGIPSGKTVSLAARAIVTPPQSAESLAIGTLRPVSLQLSDESQPELILESIPTAYFTGTVLDRSGKPIANAVVVVRQAIVSQEEASGGMDRSPEPLFRDDIVTTDPQGRYQTPRTTDFNQDVSVSIRATGYETFNSGWTKHRPSGGDSAQIELGEYTLLTEPANVISRVTVHDAQTRALLPKSRVVFLGAKSGLVRQELATGEVAALELKQSPQVIAAWAEGYQPQFRRIEKFEPDSEGSYHVAFELGHKLTPDHMAAAYDLEQMRSAARALLAPIPEPLFGASYHQLIAYYSCVSFTQPSQLVERIKLMKLAGVDLNILQAVVPILVRLPPEEIQRILPLVNNQIKVFLFTSMVDRASTKPQREELLGEALIAARQLGGDDQLMAYANLSCTMLKHGMLDSAREVIGEAWDGHAEIREIVSQGQRLESNSRKQGIARYFAPPLALLHRDEAFKLIELTAYTNEIEWLKYKAIAFIAGAGQADWQADFKRVGSPVLSGIGIKQYCDEVGFKNLELGLELLNYLPDAPFKTEFCLHLADKCAAAPQQKAELAAQCLPYLRLKREPGEVHPSQTAADACAKVAAWDPLLAEQFAFESLWLCEEDSTILPFNLVGELAMRLADYDVDLARQLIAPCFDDWSWLFGESDYSVIYAHNQPLRAAACIDPLWCQELTVALLDDQLATQPSRKLTTLQAVIDCWSERAQRHSPR
;
A
#
# COMPACT_ATOMS: atom_id res chain seq x y z
N MET A 1 -22.64 53.33 43.09
CA MET A 1 -22.51 54.79 42.93
C MET A 1 -21.69 55.03 41.67
N THR A 2 -22.40 55.33 40.59
CA THR A 2 -22.06 56.00 39.33
C THR A 2 -20.59 56.11 38.90
N TYR A 3 -20.23 55.46 37.78
CA TYR A 3 -19.67 56.12 36.59
C TYR A 3 -19.92 55.23 35.35
N HIS A 4 -20.96 55.59 34.58
CA HIS A 4 -21.40 55.00 33.32
C HIS A 4 -21.20 56.02 32.19
N ILE A 5 -21.13 55.53 30.94
CA ILE A 5 -21.25 56.21 29.62
C ILE A 5 -19.94 56.26 28.81
N ARG A 6 -19.72 55.21 28.00
CA ARG A 6 -19.33 55.25 26.55
C ARG A 6 -18.79 53.89 26.05
N LEU A 7 -19.64 52.86 26.05
CA LEU A 7 -19.43 51.66 25.22
C LEU A 7 -20.80 51.07 24.83
N ALA A 8 -21.56 51.81 24.01
CA ALA A 8 -22.94 51.46 23.65
C ALA A 8 -23.32 51.82 22.20
N LEU A 9 -22.41 51.67 21.22
CA LEU A 9 -22.74 51.98 19.83
C LEU A 9 -22.10 51.09 18.74
N PHE A 10 -21.63 49.87 19.05
CA PHE A 10 -21.12 48.96 18.00
C PHE A 10 -21.47 47.46 18.14
N CYS A 11 -22.38 47.07 19.04
CA CYS A 11 -22.77 45.66 19.24
C CYS A 11 -24.28 45.40 19.07
N LEU A 12 -24.98 46.13 18.20
CA LEU A 12 -26.44 45.99 17.99
C LEU A 12 -26.82 45.90 16.49
N ALA A 13 -26.17 44.99 15.74
CA ALA A 13 -26.57 44.71 14.35
C ALA A 13 -26.48 43.23 13.91
N PHE A 14 -26.22 42.25 14.79
CA PHE A 14 -26.11 40.84 14.35
C PHE A 14 -26.93 39.79 15.15
N PHE A 15 -27.84 40.23 16.02
CA PHE A 15 -28.83 39.33 16.63
C PHE A 15 -30.25 39.83 16.34
N GLY A 16 -30.80 39.36 15.22
CA GLY A 16 -32.26 39.38 14.98
C GLY A 16 -32.94 38.24 15.76
N PRO A 17 -34.17 38.43 16.25
CA PRO A 17 -34.79 37.51 17.19
C PRO A 17 -35.44 36.30 16.49
N CYS A 18 -35.18 35.11 17.04
CA CYS A 18 -36.15 34.02 17.01
C CYS A 18 -37.46 34.50 17.65
N LEU A 19 -38.56 34.44 16.90
CA LEU A 19 -39.89 34.00 17.35
C LEU A 19 -40.85 34.05 16.15
N SER A 20 -40.96 32.93 15.42
CA SER A 20 -42.27 32.43 14.99
C SER A 20 -42.24 30.90 15.03
N GLU A 21 -42.73 30.36 16.14
CA GLU A 21 -42.97 28.92 16.36
C GLU A 21 -44.01 28.34 15.37
N GLU A 22 -44.68 29.17 14.58
CA GLU A 22 -45.67 28.75 13.57
C GLU A 22 -45.08 28.40 12.19
N ARG A 23 -43.79 28.65 11.91
CA ARG A 23 -43.14 28.17 10.67
C ARG A 23 -42.39 26.84 10.82
N ARG A 24 -42.30 26.29 12.04
CA ARG A 24 -41.68 24.98 12.30
C ARG A 24 -42.58 23.78 11.98
N LEU A 25 -43.85 24.02 11.64
CA LEU A 25 -44.84 22.97 11.37
C LEU A 25 -45.27 22.85 9.90
N LEU A 26 -44.76 23.67 8.97
CA LEU A 26 -45.29 23.72 7.59
C LEU A 26 -44.23 23.69 6.46
N ALA A 27 -43.03 23.18 6.74
CA ALA A 27 -42.12 22.72 5.70
C ALA A 27 -41.23 21.60 6.26
N GLN A 28 -41.83 20.49 6.69
CA GLN A 28 -41.09 19.24 6.62
C GLN A 28 -40.95 18.93 5.12
N PRO A 29 -39.74 18.82 4.57
CA PRO A 29 -39.58 18.34 3.21
C PRO A 29 -40.31 16.99 3.13
N PRO A 30 -41.31 16.85 2.24
CA PRO A 30 -42.03 15.60 2.12
C PRO A 30 -41.02 14.54 1.68
N ASN A 31 -40.83 13.54 2.54
CA ASN A 31 -39.98 12.38 2.32
C ASN A 31 -38.47 12.66 2.42
N SER A 32 -37.97 13.03 3.62
CA SER A 32 -36.62 12.59 3.95
C SER A 32 -36.68 11.06 4.13
N PRO A 33 -36.06 10.25 3.25
CA PRO A 33 -36.07 8.80 3.37
C PRO A 33 -35.39 8.28 4.65
N LEU A 34 -34.76 9.17 5.43
CA LEU A 34 -34.20 8.90 6.76
C LEU A 34 -35.23 9.01 7.89
N ALA A 35 -36.54 9.14 7.63
CA ALA A 35 -37.51 9.25 8.72
C ALA A 35 -37.74 7.93 9.47
N GLU A 36 -37.53 6.78 8.83
CA GLU A 36 -37.80 5.48 9.43
C GLU A 36 -36.54 4.91 10.13
N PRO A 37 -36.63 4.48 11.40
CA PRO A 37 -35.51 3.85 12.08
C PRO A 37 -35.10 2.57 11.35
N LEU A 38 -33.78 2.35 11.23
CA LEU A 38 -33.25 1.09 10.71
C LEU A 38 -33.70 -0.03 11.64
N ARG A 39 -34.14 -1.14 11.07
CA ARG A 39 -34.66 -2.27 11.85
C ARG A 39 -33.92 -3.53 11.47
N LEU A 40 -33.41 -4.22 12.48
CA LEU A 40 -32.81 -5.54 12.32
C LEU A 40 -33.61 -6.54 13.13
N THR A 41 -34.19 -7.53 12.47
CA THR A 41 -34.91 -8.63 13.12
C THR A 41 -34.19 -9.94 12.84
N GLY A 42 -34.43 -10.94 13.67
CA GLY A 42 -33.90 -12.27 13.42
C GLY A 42 -34.23 -13.28 14.51
N GLN A 43 -33.65 -14.45 14.40
CA GLN A 43 -33.80 -15.57 15.31
C GLN A 43 -32.43 -16.17 15.67
N ILE A 44 -32.22 -16.47 16.94
CA ILE A 44 -31.03 -17.17 17.44
C ILE A 44 -31.43 -18.61 17.78
N VAL A 45 -30.69 -19.57 17.24
CA VAL A 45 -30.91 -21.01 17.43
C VAL A 45 -29.62 -21.72 17.85
N ASP A 46 -29.75 -22.88 18.49
CA ASP A 46 -28.61 -23.73 18.87
C ASP A 46 -28.11 -24.60 17.70
N ALA A 47 -27.11 -25.44 17.98
CA ALA A 47 -26.54 -26.35 17.00
C ALA A 47 -27.55 -27.35 16.40
N GLN A 48 -28.69 -27.57 17.05
CA GLN A 48 -29.77 -28.44 16.63
C GLN A 48 -30.93 -27.67 15.96
N GLY A 49 -30.83 -26.34 15.86
CA GLY A 49 -31.86 -25.47 15.30
C GLY A 49 -32.98 -25.15 16.28
N LYS A 50 -32.83 -25.47 17.57
CA LYS A 50 -33.80 -25.10 18.60
C LYS A 50 -33.60 -23.63 18.98
N PRO A 51 -34.67 -22.83 19.12
CA PRO A 51 -34.55 -21.45 19.56
C PRO A 51 -33.88 -21.27 20.93
N ILE A 52 -33.08 -20.21 21.05
CA ILE A 52 -32.40 -19.83 22.30
C ILE A 52 -33.05 -18.55 22.82
N ALA A 53 -33.72 -18.65 23.97
CA ALA A 53 -34.28 -17.50 24.68
C ALA A 53 -33.21 -16.74 25.47
N ASP A 54 -33.47 -15.46 25.75
CA ASP A 54 -32.63 -14.58 26.56
C ASP A 54 -31.17 -14.43 26.04
N ALA A 55 -30.93 -14.75 24.76
CA ALA A 55 -29.67 -14.48 24.10
C ALA A 55 -29.52 -12.97 23.93
N GLU A 56 -28.37 -12.43 24.31
CA GLU A 56 -28.02 -11.03 24.14
C GLU A 56 -27.55 -10.80 22.69
N VAL A 57 -28.19 -9.85 22.01
CA VAL A 57 -27.87 -9.48 20.63
C VAL A 57 -27.48 -8.01 20.60
N ARG A 58 -26.22 -7.72 20.25
CA ARG A 58 -25.70 -6.35 20.16
C ARG A 58 -25.36 -6.00 18.73
N LEU A 59 -25.93 -4.91 18.23
CA LEU A 59 -25.54 -4.29 16.97
C LEU A 59 -24.60 -3.12 17.28
N MET A 60 -23.38 -3.17 16.77
CA MET A 60 -22.30 -2.21 17.02
C MET A 60 -21.97 -1.44 15.74
N ALA A 61 -21.55 -0.19 15.93
CA ALA A 61 -20.96 0.65 14.89
C ALA A 61 -19.43 0.65 15.04
N PRO A 62 -18.70 -0.29 14.43
CA PRO A 62 -17.26 -0.40 14.62
C PRO A 62 -16.56 0.83 14.03
N LYS A 63 -15.60 1.40 14.79
CA LYS A 63 -14.73 2.47 14.31
C LYS A 63 -13.55 1.83 13.58
N VAL A 64 -13.80 1.27 12.40
CA VAL A 64 -12.76 0.55 11.64
C VAL A 64 -11.82 1.55 10.97
N PHE A 65 -10.88 2.09 11.74
CA PHE A 65 -9.59 2.47 11.17
C PHE A 65 -8.69 1.25 11.23
N HIS A 66 -7.96 0.96 10.16
CA HIS A 66 -7.07 -0.21 10.07
C HIS A 66 -6.08 -0.35 11.24
N SER A 67 -5.84 0.68 12.05
CA SER A 67 -4.95 0.63 13.21
C SER A 67 -5.63 0.72 14.59
N LEU A 68 -6.96 0.78 14.67
CA LEU A 68 -7.71 0.87 15.94
C LEU A 68 -8.96 -0.02 15.96
N PRO A 69 -8.79 -1.33 15.75
CA PRO A 69 -9.91 -2.26 15.77
C PRO A 69 -10.72 -2.28 17.09
N HIS A 70 -10.14 -1.75 18.17
CA HIS A 70 -10.68 -1.89 19.52
C HIS A 70 -11.67 -0.81 19.96
N ILE A 71 -12.06 0.15 19.12
CA ILE A 71 -12.98 1.23 19.51
C ILE A 71 -14.32 1.10 18.77
N SER A 72 -15.41 1.35 19.49
CA SER A 72 -16.77 1.43 18.95
C SER A 72 -17.31 2.87 19.04
N PHE A 73 -18.17 3.27 18.11
CA PHE A 73 -19.01 4.46 18.34
C PHE A 73 -20.18 4.17 19.30
N GLY A 74 -20.34 2.91 19.69
CA GLY A 74 -21.34 2.41 20.62
C GLY A 74 -22.19 1.30 20.00
N SER A 75 -23.13 0.80 20.79
CA SER A 75 -24.00 -0.30 20.39
C SER A 75 -25.47 -0.09 20.77
N VAL A 76 -26.33 -0.88 20.14
CA VAL A 76 -27.74 -1.07 20.54
C VAL A 76 -27.91 -2.54 20.87
N THR A 77 -28.56 -2.83 21.99
CA THR A 77 -28.74 -4.19 22.51
C THR A 77 -30.21 -4.59 22.47
N ALA A 78 -30.47 -5.84 22.12
CA ALA A 78 -31.74 -6.53 22.30
C ALA A 78 -31.51 -7.88 22.99
N GLN A 79 -32.59 -8.49 23.46
CA GLN A 79 -32.59 -9.88 23.92
C GLN A 79 -33.55 -10.70 23.08
N THR A 80 -33.26 -11.98 22.90
CA THR A 80 -34.21 -12.89 22.25
C THR A 80 -35.36 -13.27 23.17
N ASP A 81 -36.53 -13.46 22.59
CA ASP A 81 -37.70 -13.97 23.29
C ASP A 81 -37.71 -15.51 23.39
N ALA A 82 -38.80 -16.10 23.87
CA ALA A 82 -38.95 -17.55 24.00
C ALA A 82 -38.91 -18.32 22.66
N ALA A 83 -39.22 -17.65 21.55
CA ALA A 83 -39.09 -18.18 20.20
C ALA A 83 -37.70 -17.93 19.60
N GLY A 84 -36.76 -17.41 20.41
CA GLY A 84 -35.42 -17.04 19.99
C GLY A 84 -35.39 -15.79 19.10
N GLU A 85 -36.50 -15.06 18.97
CA GLU A 85 -36.61 -13.92 18.06
C GLU A 85 -36.11 -12.64 18.72
N PHE A 86 -35.44 -11.78 17.95
CA PHE A 86 -34.99 -10.46 18.39
C PHE A 86 -35.39 -9.36 17.40
N ALA A 87 -35.46 -8.13 17.90
CA ALA A 87 -35.61 -6.93 17.09
C ALA A 87 -34.77 -5.78 17.67
N ILE A 88 -33.91 -5.20 16.84
CA ILE A 88 -33.11 -4.01 17.13
C ILE A 88 -33.63 -2.87 16.27
N GLN A 89 -33.81 -1.70 16.88
CA GLN A 89 -34.13 -0.45 16.17
C GLN A 89 -32.98 0.53 16.36
N VAL A 90 -32.45 1.05 15.26
CA VAL A 90 -31.45 2.11 15.25
C VAL A 90 -32.11 3.37 14.68
N PRO A 91 -32.21 4.46 15.44
CA PRO A 91 -32.69 5.73 14.89
C PRO A 91 -31.90 6.11 13.64
N ALA A 92 -32.58 6.57 12.60
CA ALA A 92 -31.92 6.91 11.33
C ALA A 92 -30.96 8.09 11.43
N ASP A 93 -31.09 8.91 12.48
CA ASP A 93 -30.22 10.01 12.86
C ASP A 93 -29.16 9.61 13.91
N ASP A 94 -29.03 8.32 14.24
CA ASP A 94 -28.05 7.83 15.20
C ASP A 94 -26.63 8.01 14.67
N ARG A 95 -25.98 9.09 15.13
CA ARG A 95 -24.63 9.49 14.74
C ARG A 95 -23.61 8.38 14.89
N ARG A 96 -23.81 7.42 15.80
CA ARG A 96 -22.88 6.31 16.03
C ARG A 96 -22.72 5.45 14.78
N PHE A 97 -23.85 5.12 14.14
CA PHE A 97 -23.87 4.33 12.91
C PHE A 97 -23.57 5.17 11.68
N ILE A 98 -23.97 6.45 11.66
CA ILE A 98 -23.65 7.38 10.57
C ILE A 98 -22.14 7.61 10.44
N GLN A 99 -21.43 7.68 11.56
CA GLN A 99 -19.97 7.86 11.59
C GLN A 99 -19.18 6.56 11.38
N SER A 100 -19.85 5.40 11.32
CA SER A 100 -19.17 4.12 11.09
C SER A 100 -18.52 4.10 9.71
N TYR A 101 -17.24 3.77 9.69
CA TYR A 101 -16.45 3.75 8.46
C TYR A 101 -17.00 2.66 7.51
N TYR A 102 -17.21 3.01 6.23
CA TYR A 102 -17.87 2.17 5.22
C TYR A 102 -19.30 1.70 5.55
N CYS A 103 -19.98 2.33 6.51
CA CYS A 103 -21.36 1.98 6.85
C CYS A 103 -21.51 0.49 7.21
N ASN A 104 -20.49 -0.12 7.81
CA ASN A 104 -20.56 -1.48 8.30
C ASN A 104 -21.13 -1.49 9.72
N ALA A 105 -21.93 -2.51 10.02
CA ALA A 105 -22.36 -2.84 11.36
C ALA A 105 -21.85 -4.23 11.73
N MET A 106 -21.51 -4.40 13.00
CA MET A 106 -21.11 -5.70 13.52
C MET A 106 -22.15 -6.17 14.53
N LEU A 107 -22.59 -7.41 14.38
CA LEU A 107 -23.52 -8.06 15.29
C LEU A 107 -22.75 -9.03 16.18
N LEU A 108 -22.89 -8.88 17.49
CA LEU A 108 -22.36 -9.78 18.50
C LEU A 108 -23.51 -10.47 19.20
N VAL A 109 -23.48 -11.80 19.24
CA VAL A 109 -24.50 -12.63 19.87
C VAL A 109 -23.87 -13.45 20.99
N ARG A 110 -24.49 -13.40 22.17
CA ARG A 110 -24.09 -14.16 23.35
C ARG A 110 -25.27 -14.93 23.93
N ALA A 111 -25.04 -16.19 24.27
CA ALA A 111 -26.00 -16.99 24.99
C ALA A 111 -25.31 -17.93 26.00
N ALA A 112 -26.02 -18.31 27.06
CA ALA A 112 -25.48 -19.23 28.04
C ALA A 112 -25.12 -20.59 27.42
N ASN A 113 -23.95 -21.11 27.77
CA ASN A 113 -23.41 -22.39 27.25
C ASN A 113 -23.25 -22.44 25.72
N CYS A 114 -23.16 -21.28 25.06
CA CYS A 114 -22.84 -21.18 23.64
C CYS A 114 -21.53 -20.41 23.41
N GLU A 115 -20.88 -20.67 22.29
CA GLU A 115 -19.77 -19.84 21.79
C GLU A 115 -20.28 -18.45 21.40
N LEU A 116 -19.48 -17.43 21.67
CA LEU A 116 -19.65 -16.06 21.22
C LEU A 116 -19.63 -16.06 19.69
N HIS A 117 -20.64 -15.44 19.09
CA HIS A 117 -20.74 -15.32 17.65
C HIS A 117 -20.66 -13.85 17.23
N THR A 118 -19.89 -13.58 16.19
CA THR A 118 -19.74 -12.25 15.60
C THR A 118 -19.97 -12.36 14.11
N THR A 119 -20.59 -11.34 13.53
CA THR A 119 -20.71 -11.20 12.07
C THR A 119 -20.77 -9.73 11.70
N THR A 120 -20.02 -9.35 10.67
CA THR A 120 -20.03 -8.00 10.12
C THR A 120 -20.80 -7.96 8.80
N PHE A 121 -21.68 -6.98 8.64
CA PHE A 121 -22.43 -6.75 7.41
C PHE A 121 -22.62 -5.26 7.15
N HIS A 122 -22.96 -4.90 5.91
CA HIS A 122 -23.23 -3.51 5.55
C HIS A 122 -24.58 -3.04 6.13
N LEU A 123 -24.67 -1.80 6.60
CA LEU A 123 -25.86 -1.22 7.25
C LEU A 123 -27.12 -1.26 6.40
N THR A 124 -26.97 -1.37 5.07
CA THR A 124 -28.10 -1.58 4.15
C THR A 124 -28.85 -2.89 4.41
N ARG A 125 -28.25 -3.86 5.12
CA ARG A 125 -28.96 -5.04 5.62
C ARG A 125 -30.05 -4.68 6.63
N CYS A 126 -29.88 -3.60 7.40
CA CYS A 126 -30.89 -3.11 8.35
C CYS A 126 -32.02 -2.30 7.67
N LEU A 127 -31.92 -2.07 6.35
CA LEU A 127 -32.98 -1.45 5.54
C LEU A 127 -33.94 -2.47 4.94
N VAL A 128 -33.63 -3.75 5.08
CA VAL A 128 -34.47 -4.83 4.56
C VAL A 128 -35.11 -5.57 5.71
N ASP A 129 -36.42 -5.75 5.65
CA ASP A 129 -37.20 -6.46 6.67
C ASP A 129 -37.00 -7.99 6.61
N ALA A 130 -35.80 -8.45 6.22
CA ALA A 130 -35.46 -9.86 6.10
C ALA A 130 -34.80 -10.38 7.39
N PRO A 131 -35.45 -11.30 8.12
CA PRO A 131 -34.94 -11.78 9.40
C PRO A 131 -33.59 -12.49 9.23
N LEU A 132 -32.66 -12.23 10.15
CA LEU A 132 -31.43 -12.99 10.30
C LEU A 132 -31.71 -14.32 11.01
N SER A 133 -30.98 -15.38 10.68
CA SER A 133 -30.98 -16.61 11.49
C SER A 133 -29.55 -16.96 11.85
N ILE A 134 -29.24 -16.96 13.15
CA ILE A 134 -27.88 -17.16 13.66
C ILE A 134 -27.86 -18.42 14.50
N LYS A 135 -26.91 -19.29 14.17
CA LYS A 135 -26.74 -20.59 14.80
C LYS A 135 -25.54 -20.57 15.73
N LEU A 136 -25.78 -20.75 17.01
CA LEU A 136 -24.71 -20.80 18.01
C LEU A 136 -24.22 -22.23 18.23
N ARG A 137 -22.90 -22.37 18.40
CA ARG A 137 -22.26 -23.64 18.76
C ARG A 137 -22.22 -23.80 20.28
N PRO A 138 -22.27 -25.02 20.83
CA PRO A 138 -22.08 -25.24 22.25
C PRO A 138 -20.69 -24.77 22.67
N ALA A 139 -20.64 -24.07 23.79
CA ALA A 139 -19.40 -23.52 24.30
C ALA A 139 -18.48 -24.64 24.83
N THR A 140 -17.18 -24.49 24.59
CA THR A 140 -16.16 -25.38 25.16
C THR A 140 -15.23 -24.57 26.06
N LEU A 141 -14.80 -25.17 27.17
CA LEU A 141 -13.87 -24.51 28.07
C LEU A 141 -12.53 -24.31 27.34
N LEU A 142 -12.16 -23.05 27.15
CA LEU A 142 -10.95 -22.65 26.48
C LEU A 142 -9.96 -22.04 27.50
N PRO A 143 -8.91 -22.78 27.90
CA PRO A 143 -7.83 -22.23 28.70
C PRO A 143 -6.91 -21.37 27.81
N ILE A 144 -6.63 -20.16 28.26
CA ILE A 144 -5.63 -19.26 27.69
C ILE A 144 -4.56 -19.01 28.75
N HIS A 145 -3.32 -19.37 28.44
CA HIS A 145 -2.17 -19.14 29.31
C HIS A 145 -1.52 -17.79 28.97
N VAL A 146 -1.43 -16.90 29.93
CA VAL A 146 -0.76 -15.61 29.79
C VAL A 146 0.56 -15.64 30.51
N VAL A 147 1.63 -15.36 29.76
CA VAL A 147 3.01 -15.30 30.26
C VAL A 147 3.63 -13.97 29.88
N ASP A 148 4.65 -13.52 30.60
CA ASP A 148 5.51 -12.42 30.15
C ASP A 148 6.51 -12.88 29.09
N THR A 149 7.35 -11.95 28.60
CA THR A 149 8.41 -12.20 27.62
C THR A 149 9.46 -13.21 28.09
N SER A 150 9.57 -13.46 29.40
CA SER A 150 10.45 -14.50 29.98
C SER A 150 9.78 -15.88 30.08
N GLY A 151 8.50 -15.99 29.70
CA GLY A 151 7.69 -17.19 29.87
C GLY A 151 7.14 -17.38 31.29
N THR A 152 7.29 -16.38 32.17
CA THR A 152 6.75 -16.45 33.54
C THR A 152 5.24 -16.21 33.52
N PRO A 153 4.41 -17.06 34.14
CA PRO A 153 2.96 -16.86 34.19
C PRO A 153 2.56 -15.54 34.89
N LEU A 154 1.60 -14.83 34.30
CA LEU A 154 1.09 -13.56 34.82
C LEU A 154 -0.29 -13.75 35.46
N ALA A 155 -0.37 -13.63 36.78
CA ALA A 155 -1.62 -13.63 37.55
C ALA A 155 -2.32 -12.25 37.52
N ASP A 156 -3.63 -12.24 37.79
CA ASP A 156 -4.46 -11.04 37.90
C ASP A 156 -4.51 -10.19 36.61
N VAL A 157 -4.27 -10.80 35.45
CA VAL A 157 -4.42 -10.19 34.14
C VAL A 157 -5.83 -10.45 33.64
N THR A 158 -6.55 -9.39 33.28
CA THR A 158 -7.84 -9.52 32.59
C THR A 158 -7.59 -9.81 31.11
N VAL A 159 -8.16 -10.91 30.63
CA VAL A 159 -8.10 -11.34 29.24
C VAL A 159 -9.48 -11.12 28.61
N ARG A 160 -9.53 -10.59 27.39
CA ARG A 160 -10.75 -10.41 26.58
C ARG A 160 -10.50 -10.85 25.13
N PRO A 161 -11.49 -11.32 24.38
CA PRO A 161 -11.31 -11.58 22.95
C PRO A 161 -11.08 -10.28 22.19
N ALA A 162 -10.11 -10.26 21.28
CA ALA A 162 -9.83 -9.08 20.44
C ALA A 162 -10.15 -9.31 18.97
N LYS A 163 -9.89 -10.52 18.46
CA LYS A 163 -10.19 -10.89 17.07
C LYS A 163 -10.73 -12.32 17.01
N ILE A 164 -11.91 -12.47 16.42
CA ILE A 164 -12.56 -13.77 16.16
C ILE A 164 -12.77 -13.88 14.65
N GLY A 165 -12.07 -14.81 14.01
CA GLY A 165 -12.02 -14.89 12.55
C GLY A 165 -11.43 -13.60 11.98
N GLU A 166 -12.17 -12.94 11.09
CA GLU A 166 -11.79 -11.65 10.51
C GLU A 166 -12.31 -10.44 11.30
N ASP A 167 -13.21 -10.67 12.25
CA ASP A 167 -13.86 -9.60 12.99
C ASP A 167 -13.00 -9.20 14.19
N PHE A 168 -12.62 -7.92 14.22
CA PHE A 168 -12.05 -7.31 15.40
C PHE A 168 -13.14 -6.75 16.30
N LEU A 169 -13.01 -7.02 17.60
CA LEU A 169 -14.02 -6.68 18.59
C LEU A 169 -13.60 -5.44 19.38
N PRO A 170 -14.45 -4.42 19.51
CA PRO A 170 -14.18 -3.27 20.36
C PRO A 170 -14.04 -3.68 21.83
N VAL A 171 -13.01 -3.16 22.51
CA VAL A 171 -12.63 -3.57 23.86
C VAL A 171 -13.72 -3.28 24.89
N GLU A 172 -14.49 -2.20 24.69
CA GLU A 172 -15.60 -1.84 25.55
C GLU A 172 -16.79 -2.79 25.38
N GLU A 173 -17.04 -3.25 24.16
CA GLU A 173 -18.21 -4.06 23.81
C GLU A 173 -18.06 -5.51 24.28
N VAL A 174 -16.81 -6.01 24.39
CA VAL A 174 -16.50 -7.36 24.90
C VAL A 174 -16.21 -7.39 26.40
N ALA A 175 -16.43 -6.30 27.15
CA ALA A 175 -16.17 -6.27 28.58
C ALA A 175 -16.93 -7.36 29.37
N GLY A 176 -18.08 -7.80 28.86
CA GLY A 176 -18.83 -8.91 29.44
C GLY A 176 -18.24 -10.30 29.16
N THR A 177 -17.29 -10.43 28.23
CA THR A 177 -16.60 -11.70 27.89
C THR A 177 -15.15 -11.57 28.33
N GLN A 178 -14.92 -11.75 29.62
CA GLN A 178 -13.59 -11.62 30.20
C GLN A 178 -13.31 -12.72 31.22
N ALA A 179 -12.04 -13.08 31.35
CA ALA A 179 -11.55 -13.95 32.41
C ALA A 179 -10.30 -13.32 33.02
N ILE A 180 -10.08 -13.57 34.32
CA ILE A 180 -8.89 -13.11 35.02
C ILE A 180 -7.96 -14.31 35.17
N THR A 181 -6.68 -14.12 34.88
CA THR A 181 -5.68 -15.17 35.03
C THR A 181 -5.47 -15.53 36.49
N ASP A 182 -5.40 -16.83 36.78
CA ASP A 182 -5.04 -17.34 38.10
C ASP A 182 -3.53 -17.25 38.38
N ALA A 183 -3.08 -17.80 39.52
CA ALA A 183 -1.67 -17.84 39.89
C ALA A 183 -0.77 -18.62 38.89
N ALA A 184 -1.37 -19.49 38.06
CA ALA A 184 -0.68 -20.21 36.99
C ALA A 184 -0.77 -19.46 35.65
N GLY A 185 -1.21 -18.19 35.65
CA GLY A 185 -1.40 -17.39 34.45
C GLY A 185 -2.54 -17.88 33.55
N THR A 186 -3.46 -18.70 34.05
CA THR A 186 -4.49 -19.32 33.21
C THR A 186 -5.81 -18.58 33.33
N ALA A 187 -6.35 -18.12 32.20
CA ALA A 187 -7.68 -17.56 32.06
C ALA A 187 -8.59 -18.57 31.35
N ASN A 188 -9.68 -18.97 32.00
CA ASN A 188 -10.61 -19.96 31.44
C ASN A 188 -11.86 -19.28 30.89
N PHE A 189 -12.12 -19.46 29.59
CA PHE A 189 -13.33 -18.96 28.94
C PHE A 189 -14.31 -20.09 28.70
N ALA A 190 -15.56 -19.90 29.12
CA ALA A 190 -16.62 -20.83 28.74
C ALA A 190 -17.10 -20.57 27.32
N GLU A 191 -17.11 -19.32 26.87
CA GLU A 191 -17.88 -18.85 25.71
C GLU A 191 -17.04 -18.48 24.46
N LEU A 192 -15.74 -18.78 24.39
CA LEU A 192 -14.91 -18.38 23.24
C LEU A 192 -14.75 -19.50 22.21
N PRO A 193 -14.82 -19.19 20.89
CA PRO A 193 -14.59 -20.16 19.83
C PRO A 193 -13.08 -20.43 19.69
N SER A 194 -12.61 -21.55 20.24
CA SER A 194 -11.18 -21.90 20.32
C SER A 194 -10.43 -21.91 18.99
N VAL A 195 -11.13 -22.23 17.89
CA VAL A 195 -10.53 -22.33 16.56
C VAL A 195 -10.47 -20.98 15.86
N GLN A 196 -11.41 -20.06 16.15
CA GLN A 196 -11.52 -18.75 15.50
C GLN A 196 -10.83 -17.62 16.26
N LEU A 197 -10.52 -17.81 17.55
CA LEU A 197 -9.87 -16.79 18.35
C LEU A 197 -8.40 -16.61 17.94
N GLU A 198 -8.09 -15.51 17.27
CA GLU A 198 -6.73 -15.21 16.80
C GLU A 198 -5.97 -14.29 17.77
N ARG A 199 -6.68 -13.38 18.44
CA ARG A 199 -6.08 -12.34 19.30
C ARG A 199 -6.89 -12.09 20.57
N VAL A 200 -6.21 -11.63 21.61
CA VAL A 200 -6.82 -11.23 22.89
C VAL A 200 -6.33 -9.86 23.34
N TYR A 201 -7.19 -9.13 24.05
CA TYR A 201 -6.79 -7.99 24.85
C TYR A 201 -6.30 -8.49 26.21
N LEU A 202 -5.15 -7.99 26.64
CA LEU A 202 -4.60 -8.17 27.98
C LEU A 202 -4.65 -6.84 28.72
N MET A 203 -5.17 -6.84 29.94
CA MET A 203 -5.27 -5.65 30.78
C MET A 203 -4.79 -5.98 32.19
N GLY A 204 -3.80 -5.25 32.69
CA GLY A 204 -3.30 -5.44 34.05
C GLY A 204 -2.41 -4.29 34.52
N GLN A 205 -2.34 -4.07 35.84
CA GLN A 205 -1.58 -2.95 36.42
C GLN A 205 -0.09 -2.98 36.06
N ARG A 206 0.49 -4.15 35.80
CA ARG A 206 1.91 -4.28 35.45
C ARG A 206 2.18 -4.14 33.96
N ILE A 207 1.24 -4.59 33.13
CA ILE A 207 1.44 -4.74 31.68
C ILE A 207 0.71 -3.68 30.86
N GLY A 208 -0.20 -2.89 31.46
CA GLY A 208 -1.01 -1.91 30.74
C GLY A 208 -2.14 -2.56 29.94
N GLN A 209 -2.44 -1.96 28.79
CA GLN A 209 -3.43 -2.46 27.84
C GLN A 209 -2.73 -2.91 26.56
N GLN A 210 -2.95 -4.15 26.16
CA GLN A 210 -2.27 -4.77 25.03
C GLN A 210 -3.24 -5.62 24.22
N CYS A 211 -3.00 -5.76 22.91
CA CYS A 211 -3.69 -6.68 22.03
C CYS A 211 -2.66 -7.61 21.41
N VAL A 212 -2.65 -8.87 21.84
CA VAL A 212 -1.58 -9.83 21.48
C VAL A 212 -2.14 -10.99 20.66
N THR A 213 -1.29 -11.54 19.80
CA THR A 213 -1.61 -12.74 19.01
C THR A 213 -1.50 -13.97 19.89
N LEU A 214 -2.43 -14.91 19.71
CA LEU A 214 -2.39 -16.19 20.40
C LEU A 214 -1.50 -17.17 19.64
N THR A 215 -0.62 -17.85 20.37
CA THR A 215 0.16 -18.98 19.85
C THR A 215 -0.43 -20.28 20.38
N LYS A 216 -0.66 -21.25 19.50
CA LYS A 216 -1.09 -22.58 19.92
C LYS A 216 0.12 -23.38 20.40
N THR A 217 0.10 -23.82 21.65
CA THR A 217 1.15 -24.61 22.29
C THR A 217 0.61 -25.99 22.68
N SER A 218 1.47 -26.88 23.19
CA SER A 218 1.05 -28.21 23.66
C SER A 218 0.11 -28.17 24.87
N VAL A 219 0.05 -27.03 25.58
CA VAL A 219 -0.77 -26.83 26.77
C VAL A 219 -2.07 -26.05 26.50
N GLY A 220 -2.25 -25.51 25.28
CA GLY A 220 -3.44 -24.74 24.92
C GLY A 220 -3.12 -23.53 24.06
N LEU A 221 -3.89 -22.45 24.20
CA LEU A 221 -3.56 -21.17 23.60
C LEU A 221 -2.71 -20.37 24.59
N THR A 222 -1.63 -19.76 24.11
CA THR A 222 -0.71 -18.95 24.91
C THR A 222 -0.67 -17.52 24.36
N ALA A 223 -0.81 -16.55 25.25
CA ALA A 223 -0.64 -15.14 24.99
C ALA A 223 0.63 -14.65 25.71
N VAL A 224 1.56 -14.06 24.95
CA VAL A 224 2.78 -13.46 25.53
C VAL A 224 2.53 -11.97 25.70
N ALA A 225 2.47 -11.51 26.95
CA ALA A 225 2.38 -10.09 27.26
C ALA A 225 3.70 -9.40 26.93
N LEU A 226 3.62 -8.27 26.26
CA LEU A 226 4.76 -7.43 25.90
C LEU A 226 5.28 -6.69 27.13
N ASP A 227 6.59 -6.44 27.17
CA ASP A 227 7.20 -5.57 28.16
C ASP A 227 6.78 -4.13 27.91
N THR A 228 6.37 -3.44 28.97
CA THR A 228 5.88 -2.06 28.88
C THR A 228 6.60 -1.12 29.83
N GLN A 229 6.60 0.16 29.47
CA GLN A 229 7.28 1.20 30.23
C GLN A 229 6.37 2.43 30.38
N THR A 230 6.57 3.17 31.47
CA THR A 230 5.92 4.48 31.66
C THR A 230 6.85 5.59 31.18
N ARG A 231 6.26 6.57 30.50
CA ARG A 231 6.96 7.72 29.92
C ARG A 231 6.23 9.02 30.19
N ARG A 232 6.96 10.13 30.16
CA ARG A 232 6.41 11.48 30.29
C ARG A 232 6.61 12.22 28.99
N GLY A 233 5.66 13.06 28.66
CA GLY A 233 5.76 13.96 27.52
C GLY A 233 5.07 15.28 27.79
N ARG A 234 5.21 16.18 26.83
CA ARG A 234 4.69 17.53 26.85
C ARG A 234 4.24 17.94 25.45
N LEU A 235 3.06 18.55 25.37
CA LEU A 235 2.59 19.30 24.22
C LEU A 235 3.32 20.64 24.17
N SER A 236 3.83 20.99 23.00
CA SER A 236 4.47 22.27 22.70
C SER A 236 3.83 22.91 21.47
N ALA A 237 3.95 24.22 21.29
CA ALA A 237 3.54 24.91 20.08
C ALA A 237 4.63 25.94 19.71
N GLN A 238 5.19 25.88 18.50
CA GLN A 238 6.39 26.66 18.11
C GLN A 238 6.17 28.19 18.05
N ALA A 239 4.93 28.67 17.92
CA ALA A 239 4.68 30.06 17.51
C ALA A 239 4.10 30.97 18.60
N VAL A 240 3.69 30.44 19.74
CA VAL A 240 3.09 31.22 20.84
C VAL A 240 3.56 30.57 22.13
N GLU A 241 4.13 31.33 23.07
CA GLU A 241 4.16 30.88 24.47
C GLU A 241 2.73 30.48 24.78
N LEU A 242 2.45 29.18 24.91
CA LEU A 242 1.12 28.69 25.23
C LEU A 242 0.72 29.39 26.53
N HIS A 243 -0.01 30.51 26.42
CA HIS A 243 -0.90 30.95 27.46
C HIS A 243 -1.63 29.68 27.89
N PRO A 244 -1.67 29.37 29.20
CA PRO A 244 -2.03 28.05 29.71
C PRO A 244 -3.18 27.51 28.89
N LEU A 245 -2.99 26.32 28.29
CA LEU A 245 -4.03 25.65 27.52
C LEU A 245 -5.31 25.86 28.32
N PRO A 246 -6.35 26.46 27.72
CA PRO A 246 -7.52 26.83 28.50
C PRO A 246 -7.93 25.62 29.31
N SER A 247 -8.20 25.78 30.61
CA SER A 247 -8.38 24.68 31.57
C SER A 247 -9.59 23.76 31.27
N PHE A 248 -10.19 23.91 30.10
CA PHE A 248 -11.32 23.17 29.54
C PHE A 248 -10.96 22.35 28.29
N VAL A 249 -9.69 22.30 27.86
CA VAL A 249 -9.29 21.53 26.68
C VAL A 249 -8.96 20.09 27.09
N ASP A 250 -9.96 19.20 27.01
CA ASP A 250 -9.77 17.76 27.15
C ASP A 250 -9.04 17.21 25.92
N VAL A 251 -7.70 17.29 25.92
CA VAL A 251 -6.88 16.55 24.94
C VAL A 251 -6.65 15.15 25.47
N THR A 252 -7.21 14.16 24.79
CA THR A 252 -6.85 12.76 25.02
C THR A 252 -5.90 12.31 23.93
N LEU A 253 -4.71 11.86 24.34
CA LEU A 253 -3.72 11.26 23.48
C LEU A 253 -3.80 9.75 23.61
N GLN A 254 -3.97 9.06 22.50
CA GLN A 254 -3.88 7.62 22.43
C GLN A 254 -2.56 7.24 21.78
N PHE A 255 -1.71 6.56 22.55
CA PHE A 255 -0.45 6.01 22.07
C PHE A 255 -0.67 4.57 21.71
N ILE A 256 -0.24 4.15 20.52
CA ILE A 256 -0.29 2.77 20.07
C ILE A 256 1.13 2.38 19.69
N SER A 257 1.69 1.37 20.32
CA SER A 257 3.00 0.84 19.95
C SER A 257 2.84 -0.53 19.33
N SER A 258 3.20 -0.68 18.06
CA SER A 258 3.23 -1.95 17.34
C SER A 258 4.67 -2.37 17.02
N VAL A 259 4.91 -3.67 16.99
CA VAL A 259 6.25 -4.21 16.68
C VAL A 259 6.55 -4.15 15.17
N ASP A 260 5.57 -4.43 14.30
CA ASP A 260 5.79 -4.46 12.83
C ASP A 260 4.60 -3.91 11.99
N ASP A 261 3.35 -4.03 12.45
CA ASP A 261 2.15 -3.44 11.80
C ASP A 261 0.89 -3.49 12.71
N ALA A 262 -0.25 -2.97 12.24
CA ALA A 262 -1.53 -3.05 12.96
C ALA A 262 -2.07 -4.50 13.14
N ARG A 263 -1.55 -5.45 12.36
CA ARG A 263 -1.91 -6.87 12.43
C ARG A 263 -1.11 -7.61 13.51
N SER A 264 0.02 -7.05 13.92
CA SER A 264 0.92 -7.52 14.97
C SER A 264 0.43 -7.16 16.36
N ALA A 265 1.04 -7.77 17.38
CA ALA A 265 0.79 -7.42 18.78
C ALA A 265 1.08 -5.92 19.00
N TYR A 266 0.17 -5.24 19.71
CA TYR A 266 0.34 -3.83 20.03
C TYR A 266 -0.05 -3.53 21.48
N THR A 267 0.50 -2.45 22.00
CA THR A 267 0.11 -1.86 23.29
C THR A 267 -0.57 -0.54 23.05
N TRP A 268 -1.49 -0.14 23.92
CA TRP A 268 -2.02 1.21 23.87
C TRP A 268 -2.21 1.85 25.24
N SER A 269 -2.15 3.17 25.25
CA SER A 269 -2.33 3.99 26.45
C SER A 269 -3.13 5.23 26.10
N ASN A 270 -4.07 5.61 26.97
CA ASN A 270 -4.81 6.85 26.86
C ASN A 270 -4.30 7.81 27.92
N SER A 271 -3.74 8.95 27.50
CA SER A 271 -3.20 9.97 28.38
C SER A 271 -4.01 11.24 28.25
N GLN A 272 -4.42 11.79 29.39
CA GLN A 272 -4.92 13.16 29.45
C GLN A 272 -3.76 14.13 29.50
N VAL A 273 -3.88 15.25 28.80
CA VAL A 273 -2.93 16.35 28.85
C VAL A 273 -3.37 17.32 29.94
N ASP A 274 -2.46 17.65 30.85
CA ASP A 274 -2.71 18.62 31.91
C ASP A 274 -2.72 20.07 31.37
N SER A 275 -3.09 21.04 32.22
CA SER A 275 -3.14 22.46 31.85
C SER A 275 -1.76 23.07 31.52
N HIS A 276 -0.67 22.38 31.83
CA HIS A 276 0.70 22.77 31.48
C HIS A 276 1.19 22.10 30.19
N GLY A 277 0.34 21.30 29.55
CA GLY A 277 0.66 20.53 28.36
C GLY A 277 1.34 19.19 28.67
N ASN A 278 1.58 18.82 29.93
CA ASN A 278 2.25 17.56 30.24
C ASN A 278 1.28 16.39 30.18
N PHE A 279 1.79 15.22 29.83
CA PHE A 279 1.05 13.97 29.85
C PHE A 279 1.97 12.82 30.28
N THR A 280 1.37 11.76 30.82
CA THR A 280 2.08 10.52 31.15
C THR A 280 1.53 9.39 30.30
N ILE A 281 2.41 8.74 29.54
CA ILE A 281 2.12 7.53 28.78
C ILE A 281 2.39 6.35 29.71
N GLU A 282 1.34 5.68 30.17
CA GLU A 282 1.49 4.53 31.06
C GLU A 282 1.54 3.25 30.26
N HIS A 283 2.51 2.38 30.57
CA HIS A 283 2.60 1.02 30.06
C HIS A 283 2.55 0.90 28.52
N ILE A 284 3.39 1.66 27.82
CA ILE A 284 3.58 1.49 26.38
C ILE A 284 4.73 0.53 26.10
N GLY A 285 4.52 -0.41 25.18
CA GLY A 285 5.54 -1.37 24.73
C GLY A 285 6.56 -0.74 23.80
N ALA A 286 7.73 -1.36 23.67
CA ALA A 286 8.70 -0.97 22.63
C ALA A 286 8.11 -1.15 21.22
N GLY A 287 8.45 -0.27 20.29
CA GLY A 287 7.94 -0.33 18.92
C GLY A 287 7.68 1.05 18.31
N VAL A 288 7.02 1.05 17.15
CA VAL A 288 6.59 2.27 16.46
C VAL A 288 5.39 2.86 17.18
N VAL A 289 5.56 4.04 17.76
CA VAL A 289 4.50 4.73 18.49
C VAL A 289 3.70 5.62 17.53
N THR A 290 2.43 5.25 17.31
CA THR A 290 1.43 6.11 16.68
C THR A 290 0.71 6.90 17.77
N VAL A 291 0.64 8.23 17.61
CA VAL A 291 -0.10 9.10 18.50
C VAL A 291 -1.37 9.55 17.79
N ARG A 292 -2.52 9.27 18.40
CA ARG A 292 -3.79 9.86 17.98
C ARG A 292 -4.28 10.82 19.04
N SER A 293 -4.96 11.85 18.60
CA SER A 293 -5.49 12.86 19.49
C SER A 293 -6.99 13.01 19.31
N GLN A 294 -7.70 13.10 20.41
CA GLN A 294 -9.02 13.71 20.44
C GLN A 294 -8.82 15.16 20.85
N LEU A 295 -8.74 16.04 19.84
CA LEU A 295 -8.71 17.48 20.06
C LEU A 295 -10.16 18.01 20.06
N PRO A 296 -10.52 18.96 20.94
CA PRO A 296 -11.84 19.58 20.93
C PRO A 296 -12.17 20.18 19.57
N GLU A 297 -13.42 20.04 19.10
CA GLU A 297 -13.86 20.47 17.77
C GLU A 297 -13.50 21.93 17.45
N GLN A 298 -13.52 22.81 18.45
CA GLN A 298 -13.24 24.24 18.33
C GLN A 298 -11.74 24.60 18.40
N MET A 299 -10.84 23.64 18.61
CA MET A 299 -9.41 23.91 18.77
C MET A 299 -8.75 24.21 17.42
N PRO A 300 -8.20 25.43 17.19
CA PRO A 300 -7.64 25.87 15.91
C PRO A 300 -6.21 25.37 15.67
N TYR A 301 -5.90 24.19 16.22
CA TYR A 301 -4.60 23.56 16.15
C TYR A 301 -4.77 22.09 15.76
N THR A 302 -3.75 21.56 15.09
CA THR A 302 -3.54 20.12 14.89
C THR A 302 -2.07 19.80 15.15
N PHE A 303 -1.64 18.57 14.94
CA PHE A 303 -0.24 18.18 15.08
C PHE A 303 0.56 18.53 13.82
N ALA A 304 1.83 18.91 14.00
CA ALA A 304 2.72 19.33 12.91
C ALA A 304 2.91 18.27 11.82
N THR A 305 2.81 17.00 12.19
CA THR A 305 2.95 15.84 11.32
C THR A 305 1.80 14.88 11.61
N SER A 306 1.38 14.08 10.64
CA SER A 306 0.54 12.92 10.87
C SER A 306 1.35 11.94 11.74
N VAL A 307 1.14 11.97 13.06
CA VAL A 307 2.07 11.34 14.00
C VAL A 307 1.89 9.82 14.07
N THR A 308 2.23 9.13 12.98
CA THR A 308 2.90 7.84 13.05
C THR A 308 4.39 8.16 13.24
N TYR A 309 4.91 8.13 14.47
CA TYR A 309 6.36 8.25 14.65
C TYR A 309 7.01 6.90 14.33
N SER A 310 7.14 6.58 13.05
CA SER A 310 7.94 5.44 12.57
C SER A 310 9.38 5.62 13.09
N GLY A 311 9.83 4.70 13.95
CA GLY A 311 11.22 4.69 14.45
C GLY A 311 11.55 5.68 15.58
N LEU A 312 10.60 6.07 16.42
CA LEU A 312 10.93 6.64 17.73
C LEU A 312 11.32 5.50 18.67
N GLN A 313 12.63 5.26 18.84
CA GLN A 313 13.10 4.44 19.94
C GLN A 313 12.66 5.11 21.24
N LEU A 314 12.06 4.34 22.16
CA LEU A 314 11.65 4.85 23.47
C LEU A 314 12.89 5.22 24.31
N THR A 315 13.53 6.35 24.04
CA THR A 315 14.63 6.87 24.87
C THR A 315 14.08 7.37 26.22
N ASN A 316 14.99 7.73 27.15
CA ASN A 316 14.62 8.34 28.44
C ASN A 316 14.25 9.83 28.32
N GLU A 317 14.16 10.38 27.10
CA GLU A 317 13.85 11.78 26.87
C GLU A 317 12.35 12.06 26.96
N GLU A 318 12.00 13.29 27.31
CA GLU A 318 10.60 13.75 27.41
C GLU A 318 9.99 13.86 26.00
N TYR A 319 8.84 13.23 25.77
CA TYR A 319 8.17 13.27 24.46
C TYR A 319 7.62 14.66 24.17
N GLN A 320 8.09 15.32 23.11
CA GLN A 320 7.54 16.59 22.70
C GLN A 320 6.61 16.42 21.49
N LEU A 321 5.32 16.66 21.67
CA LEU A 321 4.36 16.71 20.55
C LEU A 321 4.12 18.16 20.18
N GLU A 322 4.32 18.49 18.91
CA GLU A 322 4.15 19.86 18.43
C GLU A 322 2.76 20.08 17.84
N LEU A 323 2.05 21.06 18.40
CA LEU A 323 0.83 21.64 17.85
C LEU A 323 1.19 22.79 16.91
N VAL A 324 0.61 22.74 15.71
CA VAL A 324 0.69 23.81 14.72
C VAL A 324 -0.69 24.42 14.47
N PRO A 325 -0.77 25.70 14.06
CA PRO A 325 -2.03 26.28 13.62
C PRO A 325 -2.66 25.41 12.52
N ALA A 326 -3.93 25.05 12.71
CA ALA A 326 -4.69 24.30 11.72
C ALA A 326 -5.41 25.25 10.76
N THR A 327 -5.68 24.76 9.54
CA THR A 327 -6.58 25.42 8.60
C THR A 327 -8.01 25.00 8.90
N ARG A 328 -8.89 25.96 9.16
CA ARG A 328 -10.32 25.75 9.24
C ARG A 328 -10.85 25.50 7.83
N VAL A 329 -11.29 24.29 7.56
CA VAL A 329 -11.95 23.96 6.29
C VAL A 329 -13.44 24.12 6.49
N GLN A 330 -14.09 24.95 5.67
CA GLN A 330 -15.53 25.17 5.68
C GLN A 330 -16.09 24.85 4.31
N GLY A 331 -17.20 24.15 4.25
CA GLY A 331 -17.83 23.80 2.98
C GLY A 331 -19.31 23.52 3.14
N ARG A 332 -19.93 23.26 2.00
CA ARG A 332 -21.34 22.88 1.92
C ARG A 332 -21.47 21.68 1.00
N ILE A 333 -22.30 20.72 1.40
CA ILE A 333 -22.71 19.60 0.57
C ILE A 333 -24.13 19.86 0.09
N ILE A 334 -24.35 19.76 -1.21
CA ILE A 334 -25.65 20.00 -1.84
C ILE A 334 -26.06 18.84 -2.73
N ASP A 335 -27.37 18.68 -2.89
CA ASP A 335 -27.96 17.79 -3.89
C ASP A 335 -27.66 18.36 -5.29
N ALA A 336 -27.09 17.56 -6.18
CA ALA A 336 -26.70 17.98 -7.52
C ALA A 336 -27.89 18.44 -8.39
N ASP A 337 -29.08 17.89 -8.15
CA ASP A 337 -30.28 18.16 -8.96
C ASP A 337 -31.07 19.35 -8.40
N SER A 338 -31.26 19.41 -7.07
CA SER A 338 -32.07 20.47 -6.44
C SER A 338 -31.24 21.69 -5.99
N GLY A 339 -29.94 21.53 -5.74
CA GLY A 339 -29.09 22.54 -5.12
C GLY A 339 -29.34 22.77 -3.62
N GLU A 340 -30.24 21.99 -3.00
CA GLU A 340 -30.55 22.07 -1.58
C GLU A 340 -29.41 21.47 -0.74
N GLY A 341 -29.26 21.94 0.51
CA GLY A 341 -28.27 21.43 1.44
C GLY A 341 -28.60 20.00 1.87
N LEU A 342 -27.59 19.12 1.93
CA LEU A 342 -27.74 17.74 2.38
C LEU A 342 -27.29 17.57 3.83
N PRO A 343 -28.21 17.41 4.81
CA PRO A 343 -27.85 17.11 6.20
C PRO A 343 -27.39 15.67 6.38
N GLY A 344 -26.65 15.41 7.47
CA GLY A 344 -26.29 14.05 7.86
C GLY A 344 -25.21 13.40 7.00
N ILE A 345 -24.53 14.16 6.13
CA ILE A 345 -23.41 13.68 5.32
C ILE A 345 -22.16 13.64 6.19
N HIS A 346 -21.55 12.46 6.29
CA HIS A 346 -20.31 12.28 7.03
C HIS A 346 -19.14 12.77 6.17
N ILE A 347 -18.28 13.60 6.75
CA ILE A 347 -17.06 14.12 6.12
C ILE A 347 -15.87 13.40 6.71
N SER A 348 -15.29 12.47 5.96
CA SER A 348 -14.01 11.83 6.31
C SER A 348 -12.87 12.70 5.82
N ASN A 349 -11.92 13.07 6.67
CA ASN A 349 -10.66 13.71 6.25
C ASN A 349 -9.46 12.76 6.42
N SER A 350 -8.36 13.03 5.71
CA SER A 350 -7.17 12.17 5.74
C SER A 350 -6.26 12.41 6.94
N ASP A 351 -6.52 13.44 7.76
CA ASP A 351 -5.71 13.72 8.95
C ASP A 351 -5.83 12.59 9.99
N VAL A 352 -4.70 12.18 10.56
CA VAL A 352 -4.62 11.15 11.62
C VAL A 352 -5.31 11.63 12.90
N GLY A 353 -5.35 12.95 13.11
CA GLY A 353 -6.15 13.61 14.14
C GLY A 353 -7.59 13.92 13.73
N GLY A 354 -7.99 13.46 12.54
CA GLY A 354 -9.23 13.81 11.85
C GLY A 354 -10.43 13.87 12.78
N ARG A 355 -11.05 15.05 12.84
CA ARG A 355 -12.32 15.26 13.54
C ARG A 355 -13.42 15.04 12.50
N PRO A 356 -13.94 13.81 12.33
CA PRO A 356 -15.03 13.60 11.41
C PRO A 356 -16.17 14.53 11.81
N CYS A 357 -16.68 15.26 10.83
CA CYS A 357 -17.85 16.10 11.03
C CYS A 357 -19.01 15.59 10.19
N VAL A 358 -20.20 16.02 10.56
CA VAL A 358 -21.44 15.70 9.87
C VAL A 358 -22.07 17.01 9.43
N THR A 359 -22.60 17.06 8.22
CA THR A 359 -23.28 18.27 7.75
C THR A 359 -24.53 18.59 8.57
N ASP A 360 -24.76 19.88 8.80
CA ASP A 360 -25.96 20.40 9.44
C ASP A 360 -27.17 20.44 8.49
N ASP A 361 -28.30 20.97 8.97
CA ASP A 361 -29.57 21.09 8.23
C ASP A 361 -29.44 21.83 6.88
N ASP A 362 -28.47 22.74 6.76
CA ASP A 362 -28.20 23.51 5.53
C ASP A 362 -27.14 22.83 4.63
N GLY A 363 -26.69 21.63 5.00
CA GLY A 363 -25.62 20.90 4.33
C GLY A 363 -24.22 21.44 4.64
N THR A 364 -24.09 22.33 5.62
CA THR A 364 -22.83 23.00 5.93
C THR A 364 -22.00 22.16 6.89
N PHE A 365 -20.68 22.20 6.72
CA PHE A 365 -19.73 21.52 7.59
C PHE A 365 -18.49 22.36 7.81
N PHE A 366 -17.76 22.08 8.88
CA PHE A 366 -16.39 22.52 9.02
C PHE A 366 -15.56 21.47 9.76
N PHE A 367 -14.25 21.49 9.52
CA PHE A 367 -13.28 20.74 10.31
C PHE A 367 -11.96 21.52 10.36
N TRP A 368 -11.02 21.05 11.16
CA TRP A 368 -9.66 21.58 11.22
C TRP A 368 -8.70 20.56 10.60
N ASP A 369 -7.79 21.04 9.77
CA ASP A 369 -6.80 20.21 9.10
C ASP A 369 -5.40 20.82 9.21
N GLY A 370 -4.38 19.98 9.01
CA GLY A 370 -2.99 20.40 9.05
C GLY A 370 -2.62 21.45 8.01
N PRO A 371 -1.55 22.23 8.27
CA PRO A 371 -0.92 23.00 7.22
C PRO A 371 -0.42 22.01 6.15
N GLY A 372 -0.92 22.12 4.90
CA GLY A 372 -0.56 21.20 3.83
C GLY A 372 -1.72 20.86 2.91
N GLN A 373 -1.80 19.60 2.48
CA GLN A 373 -2.84 19.12 1.59
C GLN A 373 -4.09 18.74 2.39
N VAL A 374 -5.14 19.55 2.29
CA VAL A 374 -6.48 19.16 2.76
C VAL A 374 -7.01 18.08 1.83
N SER A 375 -7.51 16.99 2.39
CA SER A 375 -8.18 15.94 1.63
C SER A 375 -9.37 15.43 2.41
N TYR A 376 -10.54 15.43 1.78
CA TYR A 376 -11.78 15.00 2.41
C TYR A 376 -12.68 14.23 1.45
N TYR A 377 -13.54 13.40 2.01
CA TYR A 377 -14.51 12.58 1.32
C TYR A 377 -15.88 12.65 2.00
N PRO A 378 -16.88 13.27 1.37
CA PRO A 378 -18.26 13.20 1.83
C PRO A 378 -18.86 11.82 1.51
N SER A 379 -19.40 11.16 2.52
CA SER A 379 -20.07 9.87 2.41
C SER A 379 -21.46 9.94 3.04
N HIS A 380 -22.49 9.55 2.27
CA HIS A 380 -23.82 9.37 2.84
C HIS A 380 -23.90 7.99 3.53
N PRO A 381 -24.30 7.91 4.81
CA PRO A 381 -24.24 6.67 5.61
C PRO A 381 -25.12 5.53 5.07
N LEU A 382 -26.20 5.86 4.35
CA LEU A 382 -27.04 4.85 3.68
C LEU A 382 -26.77 4.72 2.16
N GLY A 383 -25.75 5.41 1.64
CA GLY A 383 -25.46 5.41 0.19
C GLY A 383 -26.60 5.95 -0.68
N ILE A 384 -27.45 6.85 -0.17
CA ILE A 384 -28.50 7.50 -0.97
C ILE A 384 -27.91 8.57 -1.89
N TYR A 385 -26.79 9.15 -1.47
CA TYR A 385 -26.04 10.17 -2.19
C TYR A 385 -24.58 9.74 -2.34
N SER A 386 -23.97 10.07 -3.47
CA SER A 386 -22.55 9.77 -3.75
C SER A 386 -21.95 10.81 -4.69
N LEU A 387 -20.63 10.94 -4.61
CA LEU A 387 -19.81 11.59 -5.63
C LEU A 387 -19.77 10.71 -6.89
N ASP A 388 -19.88 11.33 -8.07
CA ASP A 388 -19.95 10.62 -9.36
C ASP A 388 -18.58 10.09 -9.85
N ALA A 389 -17.44 10.58 -9.30
CA ALA A 389 -16.12 10.25 -9.85
C ALA A 389 -14.86 10.40 -8.94
N ALA A 390 -14.95 10.76 -7.65
CA ALA A 390 -13.77 11.08 -6.84
C ALA A 390 -13.73 10.32 -5.49
N PHE A 391 -12.57 9.77 -5.12
CA PHE A 391 -12.29 9.19 -3.79
C PHE A 391 -11.96 10.24 -2.74
N TYR A 392 -11.29 11.32 -3.14
CA TYR A 392 -10.90 12.41 -2.26
C TYR A 392 -10.95 13.73 -3.02
N LEU A 393 -11.50 14.74 -2.36
CA LEU A 393 -11.51 16.12 -2.82
C LEU A 393 -10.29 16.82 -2.23
N THR A 394 -9.39 17.29 -3.09
CA THR A 394 -8.23 18.09 -2.71
C THR A 394 -8.43 19.52 -3.17
N PRO A 395 -8.79 20.47 -2.30
CA PRO A 395 -8.82 21.88 -2.64
C PRO A 395 -7.43 22.35 -3.12
N GLN A 396 -7.42 23.20 -4.15
CA GLN A 396 -6.21 23.49 -4.93
C GLN A 396 -5.28 24.53 -4.28
N GLN A 397 -5.74 25.31 -3.30
CA GLN A 397 -4.92 26.31 -2.63
C GLN A 397 -5.24 26.36 -1.14
N MET A 398 -4.19 26.35 -0.33
CA MET A 398 -4.30 26.72 1.08
C MET A 398 -4.26 28.24 1.18
N PRO A 399 -5.30 28.88 1.71
CA PRO A 399 -5.34 30.34 1.82
C PRO A 399 -4.40 30.84 2.91
N GLU A 400 -3.81 32.01 2.65
CA GLU A 400 -3.11 32.79 3.68
C GLU A 400 -4.14 33.22 4.73
N GLY A 401 -4.03 32.70 5.95
CA GLY A 401 -4.90 33.07 7.08
C GLY A 401 -5.68 31.93 7.73
N GLY A 402 -5.46 30.67 7.32
CA GLY A 402 -5.97 29.50 8.05
C GLY A 402 -7.49 29.30 7.95
N LEU A 403 -8.18 29.89 6.98
CA LEU A 403 -9.58 29.62 6.66
C LEU A 403 -9.71 29.24 5.19
N LEU A 404 -10.01 27.97 4.91
CA LEU A 404 -10.29 27.43 3.59
C LEU A 404 -11.80 27.30 3.37
N GLN A 405 -12.34 28.23 2.60
CA GLN A 405 -13.72 28.13 2.11
C GLN A 405 -13.75 27.28 0.84
N LEU A 406 -14.47 26.17 0.90
CA LEU A 406 -14.70 25.27 -0.22
C LEU A 406 -15.92 25.72 -1.02
N GLU A 407 -15.86 25.48 -2.33
CA GLU A 407 -17.05 25.52 -3.18
C GLU A 407 -18.04 24.42 -2.78
N PRO A 408 -19.36 24.63 -2.99
CA PRO A 408 -20.36 23.61 -2.70
C PRO A 408 -20.05 22.30 -3.45
N VAL A 409 -19.96 21.21 -2.70
CA VAL A 409 -19.76 19.87 -3.26
C VAL A 409 -21.12 19.29 -3.60
N GLN A 410 -21.29 18.92 -4.86
CA GLN A 410 -22.52 18.32 -5.35
C GLN A 410 -22.46 16.80 -5.20
N LEU A 411 -23.41 16.23 -4.46
CA LEU A 411 -23.65 14.79 -4.46
C LEU A 411 -24.84 14.48 -5.36
N LYS A 412 -24.69 13.46 -6.20
CA LYS A 412 -25.81 12.97 -6.99
C LYS A 412 -26.66 12.04 -6.15
N ARG A 413 -27.97 12.08 -6.36
CA ARG A 413 -28.86 11.07 -5.81
C ARG A 413 -28.60 9.73 -6.51
N MET A 414 -28.53 8.66 -5.74
CA MET A 414 -28.38 7.30 -6.26
C MET A 414 -29.71 6.81 -6.84
N THR A 415 -29.64 5.79 -7.70
CA THR A 415 -30.82 5.31 -8.40
C THR A 415 -31.88 4.78 -7.43
N PRO A 416 -33.15 5.19 -7.55
CA PRO A 416 -34.25 4.66 -6.73
C PRO A 416 -34.73 3.29 -7.20
N ALA A 417 -34.08 2.68 -8.21
CA ALA A 417 -34.45 1.40 -8.79
C ALA A 417 -34.66 0.32 -7.73
N VAL A 418 -35.68 -0.50 -7.94
CA VAL A 418 -36.06 -1.62 -7.07
C VAL A 418 -36.03 -2.88 -7.90
N ALA A 419 -35.18 -3.82 -7.51
CA ALA A 419 -35.07 -5.11 -8.13
C ALA A 419 -35.82 -6.17 -7.30
N ARG A 420 -36.06 -7.34 -7.88
CA ARG A 420 -36.70 -8.47 -7.18
C ARG A 420 -35.91 -9.75 -7.37
N VAL A 421 -35.87 -10.59 -6.34
CA VAL A 421 -35.33 -11.94 -6.37
C VAL A 421 -36.46 -12.94 -6.19
N VAL A 422 -36.54 -13.91 -7.10
CA VAL A 422 -37.55 -14.97 -7.10
C VAL A 422 -36.91 -16.33 -7.28
N ASP A 423 -37.56 -17.40 -6.85
CA ASP A 423 -37.20 -18.77 -7.25
C ASP A 423 -37.64 -19.09 -8.69
N SER A 424 -37.31 -20.28 -9.18
CA SER A 424 -37.71 -20.74 -10.53
C SER A 424 -39.23 -20.85 -10.73
N ALA A 425 -40.04 -20.83 -9.66
CA ALA A 425 -41.50 -20.79 -9.72
C ALA A 425 -42.06 -19.36 -9.63
N GLY A 426 -41.21 -18.33 -9.56
CA GLY A 426 -41.60 -16.93 -9.43
C GLY A 426 -41.96 -16.52 -8.00
N LYS A 427 -41.74 -17.37 -7.00
CA LYS A 427 -41.99 -17.02 -5.60
C LYS A 427 -40.87 -16.11 -5.10
N PRO A 428 -41.18 -14.97 -4.44
CA PRO A 428 -40.16 -14.09 -3.89
C PRO A 428 -39.30 -14.78 -2.82
N LEU A 429 -38.01 -14.47 -2.81
CA LEU A 429 -37.03 -15.02 -1.87
C LEU A 429 -36.47 -13.93 -0.97
N ALA A 430 -36.66 -14.08 0.34
CA ALA A 430 -36.20 -13.14 1.35
C ALA A 430 -34.76 -13.41 1.79
N GLY A 431 -34.05 -12.35 2.18
CA GLY A 431 -32.73 -12.40 2.80
C GLY A 431 -31.60 -12.83 1.86
N VAL A 432 -31.86 -12.92 0.55
CA VAL A 432 -30.86 -13.27 -0.46
C VAL A 432 -29.80 -12.18 -0.52
N GLU A 433 -28.52 -12.54 -0.53
CA GLU A 433 -27.43 -11.59 -0.77
C GLU A 433 -27.25 -11.40 -2.28
N ILE A 434 -27.13 -10.16 -2.71
CA ILE A 434 -26.88 -9.77 -4.09
C ILE A 434 -25.53 -9.06 -4.14
N GLN A 435 -24.53 -9.71 -4.72
CA GLN A 435 -23.28 -9.07 -5.08
C GLN A 435 -23.55 -8.18 -6.30
N CYS A 436 -23.47 -6.87 -6.10
CA CYS A 436 -23.61 -5.87 -7.14
C CYS A 436 -22.25 -5.29 -7.49
N ARG A 437 -21.74 -5.60 -8.67
CA ARG A 437 -20.53 -4.98 -9.23
C ARG A 437 -20.95 -3.87 -10.17
N MET A 438 -20.38 -2.69 -10.00
CA MET A 438 -20.61 -1.55 -10.90
C MET A 438 -19.29 -1.13 -11.52
N LYS A 439 -19.37 -0.59 -12.73
CA LYS A 439 -18.22 0.04 -13.38
C LYS A 439 -18.47 1.52 -13.53
N THR A 440 -17.63 2.34 -12.91
CA THR A 440 -17.53 3.77 -13.14
C THR A 440 -16.46 4.04 -14.21
N GLU A 441 -16.30 5.29 -14.66
CA GLU A 441 -15.33 5.63 -15.72
C GLU A 441 -13.89 5.22 -15.40
N ARG A 442 -13.52 5.18 -14.11
CA ARG A 442 -12.14 4.87 -13.68
C ARG A 442 -12.03 3.65 -12.77
N PHE A 443 -13.13 3.18 -12.18
CA PHE A 443 -13.09 2.18 -11.11
C PHE A 443 -14.22 1.17 -11.20
N SER A 444 -13.93 -0.07 -10.83
CA SER A 444 -14.93 -1.08 -10.52
C SER A 444 -15.24 -1.01 -9.03
N GLY A 445 -16.50 -0.84 -8.68
CA GLY A 445 -16.98 -0.92 -7.30
C GLY A 445 -17.77 -2.21 -7.09
N SER A 446 -17.74 -2.76 -5.89
CA SER A 446 -18.65 -3.83 -5.49
C SER A 446 -19.36 -3.46 -4.20
N THR A 447 -20.65 -3.76 -4.11
CA THR A 447 -21.42 -3.68 -2.87
C THR A 447 -22.29 -4.92 -2.72
N SER A 448 -22.58 -5.31 -1.49
CA SER A 448 -23.57 -6.35 -1.20
C SER A 448 -24.91 -5.67 -0.90
N LEU A 449 -25.97 -6.17 -1.51
CA LEU A 449 -27.36 -5.79 -1.28
C LEU A 449 -28.11 -7.01 -0.75
N TRP A 450 -29.29 -6.81 -0.15
CA TRP A 450 -30.11 -7.92 0.35
C TRP A 450 -31.57 -7.77 -0.06
N SER A 451 -32.27 -8.89 -0.25
CA SER A 451 -33.71 -8.89 -0.52
C SER A 451 -34.55 -8.91 0.76
N ASP A 452 -35.68 -8.23 0.75
CA ASP A 452 -36.68 -8.20 1.82
C ASP A 452 -37.65 -9.40 1.77
N ASN A 453 -38.69 -9.42 2.63
CA ASN A 453 -39.70 -10.49 2.66
C ASN A 453 -40.52 -10.66 1.36
N ASN A 454 -40.55 -9.64 0.49
CA ASN A 454 -41.18 -9.68 -0.83
C ASN A 454 -40.16 -9.97 -1.95
N GLY A 455 -38.94 -10.36 -1.57
CA GLY A 455 -37.83 -10.57 -2.49
C GLY A 455 -37.30 -9.27 -3.11
N GLN A 456 -37.75 -8.10 -2.67
CA GLN A 456 -37.34 -6.82 -3.25
C GLN A 456 -36.03 -6.32 -2.65
N PHE A 457 -35.20 -5.67 -3.44
CA PHE A 457 -34.00 -4.97 -2.96
C PHE A 457 -33.81 -3.65 -3.69
N ARG A 458 -33.16 -2.70 -3.03
CA ARG A 458 -32.83 -1.38 -3.57
C ARG A 458 -31.34 -1.28 -3.85
N PHE A 459 -30.98 -0.50 -4.86
CA PHE A 459 -29.60 -0.18 -5.16
C PHE A 459 -29.13 0.96 -4.26
N PHE A 460 -28.06 0.73 -3.50
CA PHE A 460 -27.43 1.75 -2.66
C PHE A 460 -26.02 2.05 -3.18
N GLY A 461 -25.63 3.31 -3.19
CA GLY A 461 -24.32 3.77 -3.66
C GLY A 461 -24.12 3.67 -5.18
N ILE A 462 -25.19 3.47 -5.97
CA ILE A 462 -25.09 3.29 -7.42
C ILE A 462 -25.83 4.42 -8.16
N PRO A 463 -25.14 5.28 -8.91
CA PRO A 463 -25.80 6.31 -9.70
C PRO A 463 -26.66 5.75 -10.83
N SER A 464 -27.69 6.50 -11.23
CA SER A 464 -28.46 6.19 -12.43
C SER A 464 -27.57 6.26 -13.69
N GLY A 465 -27.92 5.46 -14.71
CA GLY A 465 -27.18 5.36 -15.97
C GLY A 465 -25.93 4.47 -15.93
N LYS A 466 -25.55 3.92 -14.78
CA LYS A 466 -24.38 3.04 -14.66
C LYS A 466 -24.71 1.60 -15.01
N THR A 467 -23.76 0.91 -15.64
CA THR A 467 -23.86 -0.54 -15.87
C THR A 467 -23.47 -1.29 -14.61
N VAL A 468 -24.34 -2.18 -14.17
CA VAL A 468 -24.12 -3.10 -13.05
C VAL A 468 -24.12 -4.54 -13.53
N SER A 469 -23.44 -5.40 -12.79
CA SER A 469 -23.48 -6.85 -12.89
C SER A 469 -23.92 -7.42 -11.55
N LEU A 470 -25.04 -8.13 -11.55
CA LEU A 470 -25.72 -8.64 -10.35
C LEU A 470 -25.59 -10.15 -10.28
N ALA A 471 -25.04 -10.66 -9.19
CA ALA A 471 -25.07 -12.09 -8.87
C ALA A 471 -25.77 -12.24 -7.52
N ALA A 472 -26.80 -13.09 -7.45
CA ALA A 472 -27.55 -13.32 -6.22
C ALA A 472 -27.33 -14.73 -5.71
N ARG A 473 -27.20 -14.87 -4.39
CA ARG A 473 -26.95 -16.12 -3.68
C ARG A 473 -27.86 -16.19 -2.46
N ALA A 474 -28.70 -17.22 -2.41
CA ALA A 474 -29.46 -17.55 -1.23
C ALA A 474 -28.62 -18.46 -0.34
N ILE A 475 -28.20 -17.96 0.81
CA ILE A 475 -27.64 -18.82 1.85
C ILE A 475 -28.83 -19.48 2.54
N VAL A 476 -29.15 -20.72 2.15
CA VAL A 476 -30.18 -21.50 2.83
C VAL A 476 -29.58 -21.99 4.15
N THR A 477 -29.73 -21.19 5.20
CA THR A 477 -29.28 -21.57 6.55
C THR A 477 -30.43 -22.21 7.34
N PRO A 478 -30.25 -23.40 7.92
CA PRO A 478 -29.13 -24.32 7.74
C PRO A 478 -29.27 -25.17 6.47
N PRO A 479 -28.16 -25.65 5.87
CA PRO A 479 -28.22 -26.79 4.97
C PRO A 479 -28.68 -28.00 5.79
N GLN A 480 -29.98 -28.33 5.72
CA GLN A 480 -30.56 -29.42 6.51
C GLN A 480 -30.06 -30.80 6.07
N SER A 481 -29.32 -30.89 4.95
CA SER A 481 -28.62 -32.07 4.48
C SER A 481 -27.36 -31.68 3.70
N ALA A 482 -26.38 -32.58 3.62
CA ALA A 482 -25.21 -32.46 2.73
C ALA A 482 -25.59 -32.37 1.23
N GLU A 483 -26.87 -32.56 0.90
CA GLU A 483 -27.46 -32.49 -0.44
C GLU A 483 -28.21 -31.16 -0.69
N SER A 484 -28.22 -30.22 0.26
CA SER A 484 -28.89 -28.93 0.08
C SER A 484 -28.21 -28.17 -1.06
N LEU A 485 -28.92 -28.05 -2.19
CA LEU A 485 -28.47 -27.32 -3.38
C LEU A 485 -28.37 -25.83 -3.05
N ALA A 486 -27.25 -25.20 -3.38
CA ALA A 486 -27.17 -23.74 -3.33
C ALA A 486 -28.08 -23.17 -4.42
N ILE A 487 -28.91 -22.21 -4.06
CA ILE A 487 -29.78 -21.52 -5.02
C ILE A 487 -29.15 -20.15 -5.30
N GLY A 488 -28.98 -19.83 -6.57
CA GLY A 488 -28.44 -18.54 -6.98
C GLY A 488 -28.69 -18.26 -8.45
N THR A 489 -28.17 -17.14 -8.93
CA THR A 489 -28.21 -16.82 -10.37
C THR A 489 -27.21 -17.69 -11.15
N LEU A 490 -27.66 -18.39 -12.19
CA LEU A 490 -26.77 -19.20 -13.05
C LEU A 490 -25.63 -18.39 -13.69
N ARG A 491 -25.89 -17.12 -14.00
CA ARG A 491 -24.92 -16.16 -14.54
C ARG A 491 -25.22 -14.78 -13.95
N PRO A 492 -24.19 -13.93 -13.76
CA PRO A 492 -24.43 -12.54 -13.41
C PRO A 492 -25.34 -11.86 -14.44
N VAL A 493 -26.32 -11.09 -13.98
CA VAL A 493 -27.21 -10.28 -14.82
C VAL A 493 -26.59 -8.91 -14.98
N SER A 494 -26.16 -8.57 -16.19
CA SER A 494 -25.62 -7.24 -16.49
C SER A 494 -26.68 -6.35 -17.13
N LEU A 495 -26.89 -5.16 -16.57
CA LEU A 495 -27.83 -4.17 -17.10
C LEU A 495 -27.35 -2.74 -16.84
N GLN A 496 -27.79 -1.81 -17.67
CA GLN A 496 -27.67 -0.38 -17.39
C GLN A 496 -28.83 0.04 -16.49
N LEU A 497 -28.53 0.51 -15.28
CA LEU A 497 -29.56 0.98 -14.35
C LEU A 497 -30.12 2.32 -14.80
N SER A 498 -31.43 2.46 -14.67
CA SER A 498 -32.20 3.70 -14.76
C SER A 498 -33.11 3.79 -13.54
N ASP A 499 -33.68 4.95 -13.27
CA ASP A 499 -34.57 5.15 -12.11
C ASP A 499 -35.83 4.27 -12.16
N GLU A 500 -36.23 3.86 -13.36
CA GLU A 500 -37.37 2.97 -13.62
C GLU A 500 -36.99 1.49 -13.71
N SER A 501 -35.70 1.15 -13.55
CA SER A 501 -35.24 -0.23 -13.66
C SER A 501 -35.84 -1.11 -12.56
N GLN A 502 -36.40 -2.24 -12.98
CA GLN A 502 -36.94 -3.26 -12.10
C GLN A 502 -36.45 -4.66 -12.50
N PRO A 503 -35.13 -4.94 -12.42
CA PRO A 503 -34.63 -6.24 -12.83
C PRO A 503 -35.15 -7.33 -11.89
N GLU A 504 -35.51 -8.47 -12.46
CA GLU A 504 -35.86 -9.67 -11.72
C GLU A 504 -34.71 -10.68 -11.82
N LEU A 505 -34.20 -11.11 -10.67
CA LEU A 505 -33.18 -12.14 -10.53
C LEU A 505 -33.87 -13.47 -10.19
N ILE A 506 -33.82 -14.41 -11.13
CA ILE A 506 -34.34 -15.76 -10.92
C ILE A 506 -33.22 -16.60 -10.33
N LEU A 507 -33.44 -17.16 -9.14
CA LEU A 507 -32.52 -18.11 -8.54
C LEU A 507 -32.92 -19.53 -8.95
N GLU A 508 -31.93 -20.25 -9.46
CA GLU A 508 -32.04 -21.65 -9.81
C GLU A 508 -31.07 -22.45 -8.96
N SER A 509 -31.25 -23.76 -8.90
CA SER A 509 -30.27 -24.66 -8.31
C SER A 509 -28.97 -24.56 -9.09
N ILE A 510 -27.92 -24.06 -8.45
CA ILE A 510 -26.58 -24.03 -9.03
C ILE A 510 -25.84 -25.29 -8.56
N PRO A 511 -25.08 -25.97 -9.43
CA PRO A 511 -24.11 -26.96 -8.99
C PRO A 511 -23.25 -26.39 -7.86
N THR A 512 -22.93 -27.21 -6.87
CA THR A 512 -21.97 -26.83 -5.83
C THR A 512 -20.79 -27.78 -5.88
N ALA A 513 -19.62 -27.23 -5.56
CA ALA A 513 -18.39 -27.98 -5.43
C ALA A 513 -17.81 -27.76 -4.04
N TYR A 514 -17.00 -28.69 -3.58
CA TYR A 514 -16.16 -28.50 -2.40
C TYR A 514 -14.72 -28.83 -2.78
N PHE A 515 -13.78 -28.23 -2.08
CA PHE A 515 -12.37 -28.46 -2.30
C PHE A 515 -11.84 -29.51 -1.33
N THR A 516 -11.00 -30.39 -1.82
CA THR A 516 -10.26 -31.37 -1.03
C THR A 516 -8.77 -31.25 -1.28
N GLY A 517 -7.97 -31.68 -0.32
CA GLY A 517 -6.54 -31.79 -0.48
C GLY A 517 -5.91 -32.46 0.73
N THR A 518 -4.60 -32.68 0.66
CA THR A 518 -3.83 -33.29 1.75
C THR A 518 -2.65 -32.41 2.11
N VAL A 519 -2.37 -32.28 3.41
CA VAL A 519 -1.26 -31.49 3.96
C VAL A 519 -0.27 -32.44 4.61
N LEU A 520 0.96 -32.41 4.12
CA LEU A 520 2.07 -33.27 4.51
C LEU A 520 3.24 -32.41 5.01
N ASP A 521 4.12 -32.99 5.81
CA ASP A 521 5.44 -32.43 6.08
C ASP A 521 6.46 -32.85 5.01
N ARG A 522 7.69 -32.31 5.08
CA ARG A 522 8.77 -32.62 4.14
C ARG A 522 9.16 -34.12 4.08
N SER A 523 8.80 -34.91 5.08
CA SER A 523 9.02 -36.37 5.10
C SER A 523 7.87 -37.16 4.47
N GLY A 524 6.81 -36.48 4.03
CA GLY A 524 5.59 -37.07 3.51
C GLY A 524 4.61 -37.52 4.61
N LYS A 525 4.84 -37.14 5.87
CA LYS A 525 3.94 -37.48 6.97
C LYS A 525 2.78 -36.49 7.03
N PRO A 526 1.53 -36.93 7.22
CA PRO A 526 0.41 -36.02 7.30
C PRO A 526 0.41 -35.09 8.52
N ILE A 527 -0.03 -33.85 8.31
CA ILE A 527 -0.15 -32.82 9.35
C ILE A 527 -1.62 -32.66 9.72
N ALA A 528 -1.99 -33.07 10.93
CA ALA A 528 -3.34 -32.93 11.47
C ALA A 528 -3.60 -31.53 12.03
N ASN A 529 -4.85 -31.09 11.98
CA ASN A 529 -5.32 -29.79 12.47
C ASN A 529 -4.62 -28.56 11.83
N ALA A 530 -4.05 -28.71 10.63
CA ALA A 530 -3.60 -27.58 9.85
C ALA A 530 -4.82 -26.76 9.42
N VAL A 531 -4.80 -25.46 9.64
CA VAL A 531 -5.84 -24.52 9.22
C VAL A 531 -5.65 -24.22 7.74
N VAL A 532 -6.69 -24.46 6.96
CA VAL A 532 -6.70 -24.28 5.51
C VAL A 532 -7.65 -23.15 5.16
N VAL A 533 -7.14 -22.12 4.49
CA VAL A 533 -7.94 -21.01 3.97
C VAL A 533 -7.87 -21.07 2.45
N VAL A 534 -8.98 -21.46 1.82
CA VAL A 534 -9.14 -21.31 0.37
C VAL A 534 -9.50 -19.86 0.09
N ARG A 535 -8.73 -19.22 -0.78
CA ARG A 535 -8.85 -17.82 -1.15
C ARG A 535 -9.33 -17.72 -2.60
N GLN A 536 -10.13 -16.71 -2.89
CA GLN A 536 -10.51 -16.30 -4.24
C GLN A 536 -9.80 -15.00 -4.61
N ALA A 537 -9.53 -14.81 -5.90
CA ALA A 537 -8.95 -13.58 -6.41
C ALA A 537 -10.05 -12.54 -6.67
N ILE A 538 -10.07 -11.45 -5.91
CA ILE A 538 -10.93 -10.31 -6.20
C ILE A 538 -10.15 -9.29 -7.02
N VAL A 539 -10.60 -9.08 -8.26
CA VAL A 539 -10.05 -8.06 -9.15
C VAL A 539 -10.73 -6.73 -8.81
N SER A 540 -10.05 -5.88 -8.03
CA SER A 540 -10.59 -4.59 -7.61
C SER A 540 -10.58 -3.55 -8.73
N GLN A 541 -9.67 -3.66 -9.71
CA GLN A 541 -9.55 -2.73 -10.85
C GLN A 541 -9.15 -3.45 -12.15
N GLU A 542 -10.11 -4.08 -12.81
CA GLU A 542 -9.87 -4.88 -14.03
C GLU A 542 -9.23 -4.07 -15.18
N GLU A 543 -9.51 -2.77 -15.28
CA GLU A 543 -9.02 -1.94 -16.38
C GLU A 543 -7.76 -1.12 -16.04
N ALA A 544 -7.71 -0.46 -14.88
CA ALA A 544 -6.58 0.39 -14.52
C ALA A 544 -5.29 -0.41 -14.29
N SER A 545 -5.42 -1.64 -13.80
CA SER A 545 -4.28 -2.56 -13.62
C SER A 545 -4.21 -3.64 -14.71
N GLY A 546 -5.10 -3.61 -15.72
CA GLY A 546 -5.22 -4.67 -16.73
C GLY A 546 -5.44 -6.08 -16.14
N GLY A 547 -6.18 -6.16 -15.03
CA GLY A 547 -6.49 -7.40 -14.32
C GLY A 547 -5.40 -7.91 -13.36
N MET A 548 -4.41 -7.07 -13.04
CA MET A 548 -3.24 -7.49 -12.25
C MET A 548 -3.42 -7.35 -10.73
N ASP A 549 -4.26 -6.43 -10.25
CA ASP A 549 -4.52 -6.30 -8.81
C ASP A 549 -5.61 -7.27 -8.37
N ARG A 550 -5.16 -8.45 -7.94
CA ARG A 550 -5.99 -9.47 -7.29
C ARG A 550 -5.74 -9.40 -5.80
N SER A 551 -6.73 -8.92 -5.05
CA SER A 551 -6.70 -9.07 -3.60
C SER A 551 -7.18 -10.49 -3.26
N PRO A 552 -6.39 -11.29 -2.53
CA PRO A 552 -6.86 -12.57 -2.06
C PRO A 552 -7.90 -12.36 -0.96
N GLU A 553 -9.10 -12.91 -1.13
CA GLU A 553 -10.10 -12.95 -0.07
C GLU A 553 -10.41 -14.39 0.32
N PRO A 554 -10.57 -14.70 1.61
CA PRO A 554 -11.10 -16.00 2.03
C PRO A 554 -12.43 -16.29 1.33
N LEU A 555 -12.49 -17.43 0.65
CA LEU A 555 -13.69 -17.92 -0.03
C LEU A 555 -14.76 -18.37 0.99
N PHE A 556 -14.32 -18.79 2.17
CA PHE A 556 -15.16 -19.25 3.28
C PHE A 556 -14.84 -18.39 4.51
N ARG A 557 -15.60 -17.31 4.72
CA ARG A 557 -15.36 -16.39 5.84
C ARG A 557 -15.78 -16.98 7.19
N ASP A 558 -16.85 -17.76 7.21
CA ASP A 558 -17.46 -18.25 8.46
C ASP A 558 -16.99 -19.67 8.87
N ASP A 559 -16.35 -20.39 7.95
CA ASP A 559 -15.98 -21.80 8.14
C ASP A 559 -14.46 -21.96 8.18
N ILE A 560 -13.95 -22.39 9.34
CA ILE A 560 -12.57 -22.84 9.44
C ILE A 560 -12.46 -24.26 8.95
N VAL A 561 -11.67 -24.44 7.89
CA VAL A 561 -11.32 -25.76 7.37
C VAL A 561 -10.05 -26.21 8.07
N THR A 562 -10.08 -27.40 8.66
CA THR A 562 -8.90 -28.03 9.28
C THR A 562 -8.65 -29.41 8.70
N THR A 563 -7.39 -29.84 8.72
CA THR A 563 -7.03 -31.20 8.32
C THR A 563 -7.34 -32.24 9.39
N ASP A 564 -7.74 -33.42 8.96
CA ASP A 564 -7.95 -34.60 9.80
C ASP A 564 -6.61 -35.27 10.22
N PRO A 565 -6.61 -36.37 11.01
CA PRO A 565 -5.39 -37.09 11.39
C PRO A 565 -4.58 -37.66 10.21
N GLN A 566 -5.17 -37.77 9.02
CA GLN A 566 -4.51 -38.18 7.77
C GLN A 566 -4.08 -36.97 6.93
N GLY A 567 -4.11 -35.76 7.49
CA GLY A 567 -3.73 -34.51 6.83
C GLY A 567 -4.73 -34.07 5.77
N ARG A 568 -5.89 -34.72 5.64
CA ARG A 568 -6.87 -34.42 4.59
C ARG A 568 -7.82 -33.34 5.05
N TYR A 569 -8.21 -32.46 4.16
CA TYR A 569 -9.25 -31.47 4.43
C TYR A 569 -10.35 -31.52 3.39
N GLN A 570 -11.53 -31.03 3.80
CA GLN A 570 -12.67 -30.82 2.93
C GLN A 570 -13.33 -29.49 3.30
N THR A 571 -13.49 -28.60 2.32
CA THR A 571 -14.17 -27.32 2.53
C THR A 571 -15.69 -27.50 2.55
N PRO A 572 -16.44 -26.49 3.05
CA PRO A 572 -17.85 -26.36 2.72
C PRO A 572 -18.08 -26.33 1.21
N ARG A 573 -19.30 -26.66 0.80
CA ARG A 573 -19.73 -26.52 -0.59
C ARG A 573 -19.85 -25.04 -0.95
N THR A 574 -19.34 -24.66 -2.13
CA THR A 574 -19.44 -23.32 -2.70
C THR A 574 -20.00 -23.38 -4.12
N THR A 575 -20.59 -22.27 -4.57
CA THR A 575 -20.97 -22.00 -5.97
C THR A 575 -19.87 -21.28 -6.75
N ASP A 576 -18.91 -20.70 -6.05
CA ASP A 576 -17.86 -19.84 -6.60
C ASP A 576 -16.62 -20.63 -7.06
N PHE A 577 -16.80 -21.92 -7.36
CA PHE A 577 -15.72 -22.84 -7.72
C PHE A 577 -15.14 -22.63 -9.13
N ASN A 578 -15.77 -21.79 -9.95
CA ASN A 578 -15.26 -21.45 -11.28
C ASN A 578 -14.23 -20.30 -11.26
N GLN A 579 -13.91 -19.78 -10.07
CA GLN A 579 -12.92 -18.73 -9.90
C GLN A 579 -11.50 -19.31 -9.77
N ASP A 580 -10.50 -18.45 -10.01
CA ASP A 580 -9.12 -18.78 -9.67
C ASP A 580 -9.02 -18.84 -8.14
N VAL A 581 -8.56 -19.96 -7.60
CA VAL A 581 -8.40 -20.15 -6.16
C VAL A 581 -6.94 -20.31 -5.78
N SER A 582 -6.59 -19.92 -4.56
CA SER A 582 -5.31 -20.25 -3.93
C SER A 582 -5.57 -20.79 -2.53
N VAL A 583 -4.59 -21.49 -1.96
CA VAL A 583 -4.70 -22.09 -0.63
C VAL A 583 -3.63 -21.49 0.27
N SER A 584 -4.03 -21.00 1.43
CA SER A 584 -3.13 -20.64 2.53
C SER A 584 -3.27 -21.67 3.64
N ILE A 585 -2.15 -22.24 4.10
CA ILE A 585 -2.14 -23.32 5.08
C ILE A 585 -1.26 -22.91 6.25
N ARG A 586 -1.81 -22.98 7.46
CA ARG A 586 -1.11 -22.69 8.72
C ARG A 586 -1.15 -23.90 9.63
N ALA A 587 -0.01 -24.33 10.17
CA ALA A 587 0.06 -25.41 11.14
C ALA A 587 1.12 -25.11 12.20
N THR A 588 0.85 -25.47 13.46
CA THR A 588 1.79 -25.24 14.57
C THR A 588 3.12 -25.97 14.34
N GLY A 589 4.24 -25.25 14.45
CA GLY A 589 5.58 -25.78 14.19
C GLY A 589 5.95 -25.89 12.72
N TYR A 590 5.12 -25.35 11.83
CA TYR A 590 5.35 -25.29 10.40
C TYR A 590 5.21 -23.86 9.89
N GLU A 591 5.94 -23.56 8.82
CA GLU A 591 5.81 -22.29 8.12
C GLU A 591 4.44 -22.18 7.45
N THR A 592 3.91 -20.96 7.36
CA THR A 592 2.71 -20.68 6.57
C THR A 592 3.03 -20.95 5.10
N PHE A 593 2.28 -21.86 4.49
CA PHE A 593 2.38 -22.16 3.07
C PHE A 593 1.30 -21.41 2.31
N ASN A 594 1.65 -20.83 1.16
CA ASN A 594 0.66 -20.30 0.22
C ASN A 594 0.89 -20.87 -1.19
N SER A 595 -0.18 -21.35 -1.82
CA SER A 595 -0.14 -21.82 -3.20
C SER A 595 -0.28 -20.68 -4.20
N GLY A 596 0.21 -20.90 -5.42
CA GLY A 596 -0.20 -20.08 -6.58
C GLY A 596 -1.71 -20.20 -6.88
N TRP A 597 -2.20 -19.31 -7.74
CA TRP A 597 -3.57 -19.37 -8.25
C TRP A 597 -3.74 -20.51 -9.25
N THR A 598 -4.70 -21.38 -8.99
CA THR A 598 -5.03 -22.50 -9.85
C THR A 598 -6.46 -22.37 -10.38
N LYS A 599 -6.63 -22.70 -11.66
CA LYS A 599 -7.95 -22.84 -12.30
C LYS A 599 -8.38 -24.28 -12.17
N HIS A 600 -9.28 -24.55 -11.25
CA HIS A 600 -9.91 -25.86 -11.18
C HIS A 600 -11.30 -25.79 -11.80
N ARG A 601 -11.58 -26.72 -12.72
CA ARG A 601 -12.93 -26.95 -13.22
C ARG A 601 -13.41 -28.31 -12.70
N PRO A 602 -14.67 -28.42 -12.29
CA PRO A 602 -15.33 -29.70 -12.11
C PRO A 602 -15.00 -30.68 -13.24
N SER A 603 -14.48 -31.86 -12.91
CA SER A 603 -14.39 -32.97 -13.85
C SER A 603 -15.77 -33.61 -14.02
N GLY A 604 -16.69 -32.91 -14.71
CA GLY A 604 -17.98 -33.41 -15.21
C GLY A 604 -18.81 -34.30 -14.28
N GLY A 605 -19.66 -33.70 -13.44
CA GLY A 605 -20.71 -34.37 -12.65
C GLY A 605 -21.51 -33.37 -11.80
N ASP A 606 -22.76 -33.72 -11.44
CA ASP A 606 -23.69 -32.86 -10.68
C ASP A 606 -23.25 -32.57 -9.22
N SER A 607 -22.20 -33.25 -8.74
CA SER A 607 -21.53 -32.96 -7.47
C SER A 607 -20.02 -33.05 -7.65
N ALA A 608 -19.37 -31.94 -7.96
CA ALA A 608 -17.95 -31.95 -8.28
C ALA A 608 -17.10 -31.69 -7.05
N GLN A 609 -16.51 -32.75 -6.51
CA GLN A 609 -15.30 -32.62 -5.71
C GLN A 609 -14.20 -31.98 -6.56
N ILE A 610 -13.50 -31.00 -6.01
CA ILE A 610 -12.32 -30.38 -6.64
C ILE A 610 -11.10 -30.73 -5.80
N GLU A 611 -10.28 -31.64 -6.32
CA GLU A 611 -9.00 -31.98 -5.71
C GLU A 611 -7.98 -30.87 -5.99
N LEU A 612 -7.54 -30.20 -4.93
CA LEU A 612 -6.50 -29.16 -4.96
C LEU A 612 -5.09 -29.73 -4.78
N GLY A 613 -4.96 -31.05 -4.56
CA GLY A 613 -3.69 -31.77 -4.52
C GLY A 613 -3.07 -31.93 -3.13
N GLU A 614 -1.79 -32.27 -3.12
CA GLU A 614 -0.97 -32.44 -1.90
C GLU A 614 -0.10 -31.20 -1.68
N TYR A 615 -0.09 -30.71 -0.44
CA TYR A 615 0.69 -29.55 -0.01
C TYR A 615 1.74 -29.99 1.01
N THR A 616 2.99 -29.64 0.77
CA THR A 616 4.10 -29.94 1.69
C THR A 616 4.47 -28.69 2.48
N LEU A 617 4.29 -28.73 3.79
CA LEU A 617 4.73 -27.66 4.69
C LEU A 617 6.15 -27.92 5.15
N LEU A 618 6.93 -26.84 5.21
CA LEU A 618 8.25 -26.83 5.81
C LEU A 618 8.10 -26.60 7.32
N THR A 619 8.89 -27.31 8.12
CA THR A 619 8.96 -27.06 9.57
C THR A 619 9.43 -25.64 9.80
N GLU A 620 8.77 -24.92 10.70
CA GLU A 620 9.21 -23.59 11.09
C GLU A 620 10.62 -23.71 11.70
N PRO A 621 11.63 -23.03 11.12
CA PRO A 621 12.99 -23.12 11.63
C PRO A 621 12.99 -22.60 13.07
N ALA A 622 13.56 -23.39 13.98
CA ALA A 622 13.63 -23.00 15.38
C ALA A 622 14.37 -21.66 15.51
N ASN A 623 13.83 -20.78 16.35
CA ASN A 623 14.55 -19.59 16.78
C ASN A 623 15.71 -20.03 17.68
N VAL A 624 16.92 -19.60 17.33
CA VAL A 624 18.13 -19.86 18.09
C VAL A 624 18.73 -18.52 18.46
N ILE A 625 18.88 -18.31 19.77
CA ILE A 625 19.67 -17.19 20.29
C ILE A 625 21.13 -17.47 19.90
N SER A 626 21.58 -16.78 18.88
CA SER A 626 22.92 -16.85 18.34
C SER A 626 23.75 -15.74 18.94
N ARG A 627 24.86 -16.13 19.57
CA ARG A 627 25.86 -15.21 20.08
C ARG A 627 26.81 -14.82 18.97
N VAL A 628 26.88 -13.54 18.65
CA VAL A 628 27.68 -13.02 17.53
C VAL A 628 28.77 -12.14 18.07
N THR A 629 30.00 -12.51 17.77
CA THR A 629 31.18 -11.71 18.09
C THR A 629 31.93 -11.35 16.83
N VAL A 630 32.37 -10.10 16.76
CA VAL A 630 33.21 -9.59 15.69
C VAL A 630 34.65 -9.46 16.18
N HIS A 631 35.56 -10.21 15.57
CA HIS A 631 36.97 -10.21 15.93
C HIS A 631 37.87 -9.80 14.77
N ASP A 632 38.98 -9.15 15.09
CA ASP A 632 40.13 -9.06 14.22
C ASP A 632 40.75 -10.46 14.00
N ALA A 633 40.89 -10.95 12.78
CA ALA A 633 41.34 -12.32 12.55
C ALA A 633 42.81 -12.55 12.91
N GLN A 634 43.64 -11.51 12.86
CA GLN A 634 45.06 -11.63 13.16
C GLN A 634 45.28 -11.65 14.68
N THR A 635 44.70 -10.68 15.38
CA THR A 635 44.91 -10.49 16.82
C THR A 635 43.88 -11.23 17.69
N ARG A 636 42.76 -11.65 17.09
CA ARG A 636 41.55 -12.17 17.77
C ARG A 636 40.90 -11.19 18.73
N ALA A 637 41.34 -9.93 18.75
CA ALA A 637 40.73 -8.89 19.57
C ALA A 637 39.31 -8.58 19.09
N LEU A 638 38.39 -8.34 20.03
CA LEU A 638 37.04 -7.89 19.71
C LEU A 638 37.08 -6.48 19.11
N LEU A 639 36.33 -6.25 18.03
CA LEU A 639 36.22 -4.93 17.41
C LEU A 639 35.00 -4.20 17.98
N PRO A 640 35.19 -3.12 18.77
CA PRO A 640 34.08 -2.38 19.34
C PRO A 640 33.31 -1.60 18.28
N LYS A 641 32.02 -1.31 18.53
CA LYS A 641 31.14 -0.55 17.61
C LYS A 641 30.99 -1.20 16.24
N SER A 642 31.13 -2.52 16.18
CA SER A 642 30.90 -3.26 14.95
C SER A 642 29.40 -3.30 14.67
N ARG A 643 29.01 -3.05 13.43
CA ARG A 643 27.63 -3.16 12.96
C ARG A 643 27.48 -4.52 12.27
N VAL A 644 26.44 -5.27 12.62
CA VAL A 644 26.16 -6.58 12.03
C VAL A 644 24.73 -6.59 11.52
N VAL A 645 24.54 -7.16 10.33
CA VAL A 645 23.25 -7.38 9.68
C VAL A 645 23.13 -8.86 9.34
N PHE A 646 21.98 -9.42 9.64
CA PHE A 646 21.56 -10.76 9.28
C PHE A 646 20.40 -10.63 8.32
N LEU A 647 20.49 -11.37 7.23
CA LEU A 647 19.48 -11.37 6.20
C LEU A 647 19.17 -12.82 5.85
N GLY A 648 17.97 -13.26 6.17
CA GLY A 648 17.46 -14.56 5.73
C GLY A 648 16.19 -14.37 4.94
N ALA A 649 15.96 -15.27 3.97
CA ALA A 649 14.73 -15.29 3.20
C ALA A 649 13.47 -15.38 4.07
N LYS A 650 13.59 -15.96 5.27
CA LYS A 650 12.47 -16.25 6.16
C LYS A 650 12.60 -15.68 7.57
N SER A 651 13.80 -15.18 7.93
CA SER A 651 14.07 -14.54 9.23
C SER A 651 13.89 -13.03 9.21
N GLY A 652 13.65 -12.45 8.03
CA GLY A 652 13.68 -10.99 7.87
C GLY A 652 15.10 -10.45 7.99
N LEU A 653 15.18 -9.14 8.17
CA LEU A 653 16.41 -8.40 8.42
C LEU A 653 16.57 -8.22 9.93
N VAL A 654 17.69 -8.65 10.50
CA VAL A 654 18.04 -8.37 11.90
C VAL A 654 19.36 -7.59 11.91
N ARG A 655 19.41 -6.44 12.57
CA ARG A 655 20.63 -5.63 12.65
C ARG A 655 20.96 -5.25 14.09
N GLN A 656 22.24 -5.21 14.41
CA GLN A 656 22.69 -4.80 15.74
C GLN A 656 24.05 -4.11 15.66
N GLU A 657 24.19 -3.02 16.41
CA GLU A 657 25.49 -2.41 16.70
C GLU A 657 26.03 -2.97 18.01
N LEU A 658 27.25 -3.49 17.99
CA LEU A 658 27.90 -4.11 19.14
C LEU A 658 28.54 -3.04 20.02
N ALA A 659 28.17 -3.00 21.31
CA ALA A 659 28.90 -2.18 22.27
C ALA A 659 30.32 -2.72 22.51
N THR A 660 31.17 -1.92 23.15
CA THR A 660 32.60 -2.19 23.33
C THR A 660 32.84 -3.52 24.06
N GLY A 661 33.35 -4.53 23.35
CA GLY A 661 33.70 -5.83 23.93
C GLY A 661 32.50 -6.77 24.21
N GLU A 662 31.32 -6.47 23.67
CA GLU A 662 30.11 -7.29 23.89
C GLU A 662 29.88 -8.35 22.81
N VAL A 663 29.16 -9.40 23.22
CA VAL A 663 28.61 -10.45 22.37
C VAL A 663 27.16 -10.07 22.08
N ALA A 664 26.79 -9.91 20.80
CA ALA A 664 25.38 -9.74 20.44
C ALA A 664 24.63 -11.05 20.64
N ALA A 665 23.59 -11.08 21.45
CA ALA A 665 22.65 -12.20 21.49
C ALA A 665 21.48 -11.86 20.55
N LEU A 666 21.44 -12.52 19.40
CA LEU A 666 20.42 -12.30 18.38
C LEU A 666 19.54 -13.54 18.23
N GLU A 667 18.24 -13.35 18.24
CA GLU A 667 17.30 -14.43 17.92
C GLU A 667 17.25 -14.61 16.40
N LEU A 668 17.85 -15.69 15.89
CA LEU A 668 17.94 -15.99 14.46
C LEU A 668 17.22 -17.30 14.16
N LYS A 669 16.53 -17.37 13.02
CA LYS A 669 15.94 -18.64 12.55
C LYS A 669 17.02 -19.57 12.01
N GLN A 670 16.93 -20.89 12.29
CA GLN A 670 17.79 -21.91 11.67
C GLN A 670 17.51 -22.13 10.17
N SER A 671 17.81 -21.13 9.34
CA SER A 671 17.69 -21.17 7.88
C SER A 671 18.98 -20.68 7.22
N PRO A 672 19.20 -20.91 5.91
CA PRO A 672 20.26 -20.21 5.22
C PRO A 672 20.12 -18.69 5.39
N GLN A 673 21.20 -18.03 5.78
CA GLN A 673 21.25 -16.58 6.02
C GLN A 673 22.55 -16.00 5.48
N VAL A 674 22.53 -14.72 5.12
CA VAL A 674 23.73 -13.93 4.89
C VAL A 674 23.97 -13.04 6.10
N ILE A 675 25.18 -13.11 6.64
CA ILE A 675 25.68 -12.15 7.61
C ILE A 675 26.52 -11.12 6.86
N ALA A 676 26.23 -9.85 7.09
CA ALA A 676 27.11 -8.74 6.74
C ALA A 676 27.60 -8.09 8.04
N ALA A 677 28.88 -7.78 8.13
CA ALA A 677 29.42 -7.11 9.31
C ALA A 677 30.42 -6.04 8.90
N TRP A 678 30.49 -4.94 9.64
CA TRP A 678 31.41 -3.83 9.39
C TRP A 678 31.89 -3.20 10.70
N ALA A 679 33.16 -2.79 10.73
CA ALA A 679 33.75 -2.02 11.83
C ALA A 679 34.55 -0.84 11.26
N GLU A 680 34.65 0.26 12.02
CA GLU A 680 35.42 1.43 11.59
C GLU A 680 36.91 1.07 11.40
N GLY A 681 37.45 1.41 10.22
CA GLY A 681 38.82 1.05 9.83
C GLY A 681 38.96 -0.35 9.22
N TYR A 682 37.88 -1.11 9.09
CA TYR A 682 37.83 -2.45 8.49
C TYR A 682 36.94 -2.47 7.24
N GLN A 683 37.24 -3.39 6.32
CA GLN A 683 36.35 -3.68 5.19
C GLN A 683 35.11 -4.43 5.67
N PRO A 684 33.93 -4.18 5.08
CA PRO A 684 32.77 -5.03 5.31
C PRO A 684 33.08 -6.48 4.98
N GLN A 685 32.43 -7.41 5.69
CA GLN A 685 32.55 -8.84 5.45
C GLN A 685 31.16 -9.41 5.25
N PHE A 686 30.99 -10.23 4.21
CA PHE A 686 29.75 -10.92 3.90
C PHE A 686 29.97 -12.44 3.93
N ARG A 687 29.08 -13.19 4.57
CA ARG A 687 29.17 -14.64 4.67
C ARG A 687 27.80 -15.28 4.60
N ARG A 688 27.62 -16.29 3.73
CA ARG A 688 26.49 -17.21 3.81
C ARG A 688 26.70 -18.26 4.89
N ILE A 689 25.69 -18.45 5.72
CA ILE A 689 25.58 -19.56 6.66
C ILE A 689 24.58 -20.54 6.07
N GLU A 690 25.04 -21.73 5.67
CA GLU A 690 24.17 -22.80 5.14
C GLU A 690 23.47 -23.58 6.26
N LYS A 691 24.15 -23.76 7.39
CA LYS A 691 23.62 -24.42 8.58
C LYS A 691 24.09 -23.71 9.84
N PHE A 692 23.15 -23.48 10.74
CA PHE A 692 23.42 -23.06 12.10
C PHE A 692 23.93 -24.29 12.90
N GLU A 693 25.21 -24.62 12.74
CA GLU A 693 25.92 -25.52 13.65
C GLU A 693 26.66 -24.64 14.67
N PRO A 694 26.02 -24.27 15.80
CA PRO A 694 26.72 -23.51 16.82
C PRO A 694 27.90 -24.33 17.32
N ASP A 695 28.95 -23.66 17.78
CA ASP A 695 29.97 -24.35 18.55
C ASP A 695 29.37 -25.02 19.80
N SER A 696 30.17 -25.77 20.54
CA SER A 696 29.73 -26.44 21.77
C SER A 696 29.14 -25.47 22.81
N GLU A 697 29.32 -24.16 22.67
CA GLU A 697 28.83 -23.11 23.56
C GLU A 697 27.63 -22.33 23.01
N GLY A 698 27.07 -22.69 21.86
CA GLY A 698 25.94 -21.95 21.28
C GLY A 698 26.35 -20.65 20.56
N SER A 699 27.64 -20.45 20.30
CA SER A 699 28.20 -19.17 19.80
C SER A 699 28.66 -19.24 18.35
N TYR A 700 28.61 -18.10 17.67
CA TYR A 700 29.10 -17.86 16.32
C TYR A 700 30.16 -16.77 16.32
N HIS A 701 31.33 -17.11 15.81
CA HIS A 701 32.44 -16.19 15.68
C HIS A 701 32.56 -15.69 14.24
N VAL A 702 32.24 -14.42 14.00
CA VAL A 702 32.51 -13.76 12.73
C VAL A 702 33.91 -13.14 12.82
N ALA A 703 34.90 -13.84 12.26
CA ALA A 703 36.28 -13.36 12.21
C ALA A 703 36.52 -12.49 10.96
N PHE A 704 36.99 -11.26 11.14
CA PHE A 704 37.34 -10.31 10.08
C PHE A 704 38.82 -10.41 9.73
N GLU A 705 39.14 -10.80 8.51
CA GLU A 705 40.54 -10.82 8.08
C GLU A 705 41.02 -9.40 7.74
N LEU A 706 42.00 -8.89 8.50
CA LEU A 706 42.68 -7.65 8.19
C LEU A 706 43.43 -7.80 6.85
N GLY A 707 42.94 -7.11 5.83
CA GLY A 707 43.70 -6.85 4.62
C GLY A 707 43.65 -7.94 3.55
N HIS A 708 42.58 -8.72 3.46
CA HIS A 708 42.30 -9.39 2.19
C HIS A 708 41.97 -8.32 1.15
N LYS A 709 42.99 -7.89 0.40
CA LYS A 709 42.76 -7.21 -0.87
C LYS A 709 41.95 -8.19 -1.72
N LEU A 710 40.75 -7.80 -2.12
CA LEU A 710 40.16 -8.35 -3.32
C LEU A 710 41.16 -8.07 -4.44
N THR A 711 41.90 -9.11 -4.82
CA THR A 711 42.55 -9.11 -6.12
C THR A 711 41.42 -9.03 -7.14
N PRO A 712 41.45 -8.08 -8.10
CA PRO A 712 40.43 -7.90 -9.14
C PRO A 712 40.11 -9.14 -10.01
N ASP A 713 40.72 -10.29 -9.73
CA ASP A 713 40.57 -11.54 -10.47
C ASP A 713 39.14 -12.12 -10.44
N HIS A 714 38.24 -11.58 -9.60
CA HIS A 714 36.84 -12.00 -9.49
C HIS A 714 35.85 -11.19 -10.36
N MET A 715 36.32 -10.24 -11.18
CA MET A 715 35.43 -9.58 -12.14
C MET A 715 34.71 -10.63 -12.99
N ALA A 716 33.38 -10.61 -12.92
CA ALA A 716 32.52 -11.55 -13.61
C ALA A 716 32.96 -11.67 -15.07
N ALA A 717 33.18 -12.89 -15.57
CA ALA A 717 33.31 -13.10 -17.00
C ALA A 717 32.05 -12.51 -17.66
N ALA A 718 32.23 -11.51 -18.51
CA ALA A 718 31.10 -10.91 -19.21
C ALA A 718 30.41 -12.01 -20.02
N TYR A 719 29.18 -12.38 -19.64
CA TYR A 719 28.38 -13.33 -20.40
C TYR A 719 28.18 -12.80 -21.81
N ASP A 720 28.32 -13.70 -22.80
CA ASP A 720 28.08 -13.38 -24.19
C ASP A 720 26.61 -12.97 -24.40
N LEU A 721 26.39 -11.89 -25.15
CA LEU A 721 25.06 -11.44 -25.55
C LEU A 721 24.26 -12.56 -26.22
N GLU A 722 24.93 -13.42 -27.00
CA GLU A 722 24.26 -14.53 -27.66
C GLU A 722 23.79 -15.60 -26.67
N GLN A 723 24.49 -15.80 -25.55
CA GLN A 723 24.06 -16.69 -24.48
C GLN A 723 22.80 -16.17 -23.80
N MET A 724 22.74 -14.87 -23.47
CA MET A 724 21.54 -14.24 -22.91
C MET A 724 20.36 -14.30 -23.89
N ARG A 725 20.59 -14.04 -25.18
CA ARG A 725 19.56 -14.16 -26.22
C ARG A 725 19.10 -15.60 -26.41
N SER A 726 20.01 -16.58 -26.32
CA SER A 726 19.68 -18.00 -26.40
C SER A 726 18.78 -18.43 -25.23
N ALA A 727 19.15 -18.06 -24.00
CA ALA A 727 18.34 -18.32 -22.81
C ALA A 727 16.96 -17.66 -22.91
N ALA A 728 16.89 -16.40 -23.35
CA ALA A 728 15.64 -15.69 -23.57
C ALA A 728 14.76 -16.35 -24.64
N ARG A 729 15.34 -16.84 -25.75
CA ARG A 729 14.61 -17.60 -26.77
C ARG A 729 14.07 -18.91 -26.21
N ALA A 730 14.85 -19.62 -25.41
CA ALA A 730 14.41 -20.86 -24.77
C ALA A 730 13.25 -20.64 -23.81
N LEU A 731 13.29 -19.56 -23.01
CA LEU A 731 12.21 -19.16 -22.11
C LEU A 731 10.94 -18.69 -22.83
N LEU A 732 11.08 -18.00 -23.97
CA LEU A 732 9.94 -17.49 -24.74
C LEU A 732 9.30 -18.58 -25.62
N ALA A 733 10.05 -19.58 -26.08
CA ALA A 733 9.59 -20.65 -26.97
C ALA A 733 8.29 -21.37 -26.53
N PRO A 734 8.08 -21.74 -25.25
CA PRO A 734 6.83 -22.38 -24.82
C PRO A 734 5.65 -21.42 -24.67
N ILE A 735 5.84 -20.10 -24.81
CA ILE A 735 4.78 -19.11 -24.61
C ILE A 735 4.12 -18.78 -25.95
N PRO A 736 2.81 -19.03 -26.09
CA PRO A 736 2.10 -18.71 -27.33
C PRO A 736 2.05 -17.19 -27.55
N GLU A 737 2.14 -16.77 -28.80
CA GLU A 737 1.95 -15.36 -29.16
C GLU A 737 0.55 -14.89 -28.74
N PRO A 738 0.43 -13.79 -27.98
CA PRO A 738 -0.87 -13.23 -27.62
C PRO A 738 -1.66 -12.80 -28.86
N LEU A 739 -2.97 -13.10 -28.87
CA LEU A 739 -3.89 -12.63 -29.90
C LEU A 739 -4.02 -11.09 -29.85
N PHE A 740 -4.43 -10.45 -30.95
CA PHE A 740 -4.62 -8.99 -31.02
C PHE A 740 -5.64 -8.43 -30.01
N GLY A 741 -6.52 -9.28 -29.43
CA GLY A 741 -7.45 -8.92 -28.36
C GLY A 741 -6.95 -9.25 -26.95
N ALA A 742 -5.69 -9.67 -26.79
CA ALA A 742 -5.08 -9.89 -25.49
C ALA A 742 -5.00 -8.57 -24.70
N SER A 743 -4.82 -8.69 -23.38
CA SER A 743 -4.64 -7.50 -22.55
C SER A 743 -3.39 -6.73 -22.97
N TYR A 744 -3.45 -5.41 -22.80
CA TYR A 744 -2.35 -4.49 -23.08
C TYR A 744 -1.02 -4.94 -22.43
N HIS A 745 -1.05 -5.39 -21.18
CA HIS A 745 0.14 -5.89 -20.47
C HIS A 745 0.72 -7.17 -21.09
N GLN A 746 -0.10 -8.10 -21.56
CA GLN A 746 0.39 -9.30 -22.24
C GLN A 746 1.10 -8.94 -23.55
N LEU A 747 0.54 -8.00 -24.31
CA LEU A 747 1.17 -7.52 -25.55
C LEU A 747 2.52 -6.84 -25.26
N ILE A 748 2.59 -5.96 -24.26
CA ILE A 748 3.84 -5.28 -23.85
C ILE A 748 4.87 -6.28 -23.39
N ALA A 749 4.51 -7.19 -22.47
CA ALA A 749 5.42 -8.18 -21.93
C ALA A 749 5.98 -9.09 -23.02
N TYR A 750 5.10 -9.62 -23.88
CA TYR A 750 5.51 -10.46 -25.00
C TYR A 750 6.41 -9.70 -25.98
N TYR A 751 6.01 -8.51 -26.44
CA TYR A 751 6.81 -7.75 -27.40
C TYR A 751 8.10 -7.21 -26.80
N SER A 752 8.19 -7.00 -25.48
CA SER A 752 9.46 -6.70 -24.81
C SER A 752 10.42 -7.87 -24.96
N CYS A 753 9.93 -9.09 -24.70
CA CYS A 753 10.69 -10.32 -24.88
C CYS A 753 11.13 -10.53 -26.35
N VAL A 754 10.23 -10.29 -27.32
CA VAL A 754 10.53 -10.40 -28.76
C VAL A 754 11.54 -9.33 -29.19
N SER A 755 11.48 -8.10 -28.66
CA SER A 755 12.42 -7.03 -29.02
C SER A 755 13.88 -7.39 -28.73
N PHE A 756 14.12 -8.13 -27.66
CA PHE A 756 15.45 -8.57 -27.26
C PHE A 756 15.91 -9.83 -28.02
N THR A 757 15.00 -10.78 -28.23
CA THR A 757 15.30 -12.09 -28.82
C THR A 757 15.28 -12.10 -30.35
N GLN A 758 14.36 -11.36 -30.97
CA GLN A 758 14.04 -11.37 -32.40
C GLN A 758 13.57 -9.96 -32.88
N PRO A 759 14.44 -8.92 -32.83
CA PRO A 759 14.05 -7.54 -33.14
C PRO A 759 13.42 -7.36 -34.52
N SER A 760 13.93 -8.05 -35.56
CA SER A 760 13.36 -8.00 -36.91
C SER A 760 11.93 -8.58 -36.99
N GLN A 761 11.61 -9.60 -36.17
CA GLN A 761 10.26 -10.16 -36.11
C GLN A 761 9.26 -9.16 -35.51
N LEU A 762 9.68 -8.41 -34.48
CA LEU A 762 8.86 -7.34 -33.90
C LEU A 762 8.52 -6.27 -34.94
N VAL A 763 9.48 -5.86 -35.76
CA VAL A 763 9.27 -4.87 -36.83
C VAL A 763 8.23 -5.35 -37.84
N GLU A 764 8.33 -6.61 -38.30
CA GLU A 764 7.35 -7.19 -39.21
C GLU A 764 5.97 -7.30 -38.55
N ARG A 765 5.91 -7.58 -37.25
CA ARG A 765 4.64 -7.62 -36.51
C ARG A 765 3.99 -6.24 -36.38
N ILE A 766 4.76 -5.20 -36.11
CA ILE A 766 4.27 -3.82 -36.08
C ILE A 766 3.73 -3.39 -37.46
N LYS A 767 4.40 -3.80 -38.55
CA LYS A 767 3.87 -3.60 -39.91
C LYS A 767 2.53 -4.29 -40.10
N LEU A 768 2.40 -5.55 -39.67
CA LEU A 768 1.14 -6.30 -39.75
C LEU A 768 0.04 -5.66 -38.90
N MET A 769 0.35 -5.18 -37.68
CA MET A 769 -0.59 -4.42 -36.83
C MET A 769 -1.09 -3.17 -37.56
N LYS A 770 -0.18 -2.40 -38.16
CA LYS A 770 -0.52 -1.19 -38.93
C LYS A 770 -1.40 -1.52 -40.13
N LEU A 771 -1.06 -2.57 -40.88
CA LEU A 771 -1.84 -3.04 -42.03
C LEU A 771 -3.22 -3.56 -41.63
N ALA A 772 -3.34 -4.14 -40.43
CA ALA A 772 -4.62 -4.57 -39.85
C ALA A 772 -5.45 -3.41 -39.26
N GLY A 773 -4.98 -2.15 -39.37
CA GLY A 773 -5.70 -0.97 -38.90
C GLY A 773 -5.63 -0.76 -37.38
N VAL A 774 -4.72 -1.45 -36.66
CA VAL A 774 -4.51 -1.21 -35.24
C VAL A 774 -3.94 0.19 -35.05
N ASP A 775 -4.58 0.99 -34.18
CA ASP A 775 -4.06 2.31 -33.83
C ASP A 775 -2.74 2.14 -33.08
N LEU A 776 -1.64 2.55 -33.73
CA LEU A 776 -0.32 2.50 -33.13
C LEU A 776 -0.13 3.58 -32.05
N ASN A 777 -1.11 4.44 -31.78
CA ASN A 777 -1.07 5.27 -30.56
C ASN A 777 -1.15 4.39 -29.30
N ILE A 778 -1.78 3.21 -29.38
CA ILE A 778 -1.69 2.17 -28.33
C ILE A 778 -0.21 1.75 -28.11
N LEU A 779 0.67 1.96 -29.10
CA LEU A 779 2.10 1.72 -28.99
C LEU A 779 2.88 2.78 -28.20
N GLN A 780 2.28 3.87 -27.71
CA GLN A 780 2.98 4.76 -26.76
C GLN A 780 3.56 3.96 -25.58
N ALA A 781 2.83 2.92 -25.17
CA ALA A 781 3.22 1.87 -24.25
C ALA A 781 4.52 1.13 -24.54
N VAL A 782 4.76 0.86 -25.83
CA VAL A 782 5.89 0.06 -26.29
C VAL A 782 7.03 0.96 -26.74
N VAL A 783 6.92 2.29 -26.63
CA VAL A 783 8.04 3.20 -26.90
C VAL A 783 9.29 2.76 -26.12
N PRO A 784 9.23 2.41 -24.81
CA PRO A 784 10.36 1.85 -24.08
C PRO A 784 10.94 0.56 -24.68
N ILE A 785 10.12 -0.22 -25.41
CA ILE A 785 10.52 -1.43 -26.13
C ILE A 785 11.18 -1.07 -27.47
N LEU A 786 10.57 -0.15 -28.22
CA LEU A 786 11.07 0.28 -29.53
C LEU A 786 12.41 0.97 -29.44
N VAL A 787 12.65 1.76 -28.39
CA VAL A 787 13.96 2.38 -28.18
C VAL A 787 15.03 1.31 -28.01
N ARG A 788 14.75 0.10 -27.51
CA ARG A 788 15.74 -0.98 -27.33
C ARG A 788 16.14 -1.67 -28.64
N LEU A 789 15.43 -1.41 -29.74
CA LEU A 789 15.74 -1.99 -31.03
C LEU A 789 17.09 -1.49 -31.58
N PRO A 790 17.78 -2.31 -32.39
CA PRO A 790 18.92 -1.85 -33.16
C PRO A 790 18.57 -0.65 -34.06
N PRO A 791 19.49 0.31 -34.30
CA PRO A 791 19.23 1.50 -35.09
C PRO A 791 18.62 1.22 -36.48
N GLU A 792 19.06 0.16 -37.16
CA GLU A 792 18.54 -0.27 -38.46
C GLU A 792 17.07 -0.73 -38.42
N GLU A 793 16.64 -1.30 -37.30
CA GLU A 793 15.25 -1.71 -37.10
C GLU A 793 14.37 -0.53 -36.69
N ILE A 794 14.91 0.42 -35.91
CA ILE A 794 14.21 1.69 -35.62
C ILE A 794 13.91 2.42 -36.93
N GLN A 795 14.87 2.51 -37.85
CA GLN A 795 14.69 3.14 -39.16
C GLN A 795 13.55 2.51 -39.98
N ARG A 796 13.37 1.18 -39.89
CA ARG A 796 12.27 0.47 -40.54
C ARG A 796 10.90 0.74 -39.91
N ILE A 797 10.86 1.15 -38.64
CA ILE A 797 9.64 1.46 -37.89
C ILE A 797 9.23 2.93 -38.04
N LEU A 798 10.17 3.86 -38.23
CA LEU A 798 9.88 5.30 -38.33
C LEU A 798 8.72 5.64 -39.29
N PRO A 799 8.58 5.04 -40.49
CA PRO A 799 7.46 5.34 -41.39
C PRO A 799 6.09 4.87 -40.88
N LEU A 800 6.06 3.98 -39.89
CA LEU A 800 4.85 3.34 -39.37
C LEU A 800 4.24 4.13 -38.21
N VAL A 801 5.07 4.83 -37.44
CA VAL A 801 4.69 5.51 -36.18
C VAL A 801 4.39 7.00 -36.39
N ASN A 802 3.63 7.58 -35.45
CA ASN A 802 3.30 9.01 -35.47
C ASN A 802 4.53 9.87 -35.12
N ASN A 803 4.42 11.19 -35.34
CA ASN A 803 5.55 12.09 -35.12
C ASN A 803 5.97 12.22 -33.65
N GLN A 804 5.06 12.03 -32.70
CA GLN A 804 5.38 12.04 -31.28
C GLN A 804 6.34 10.89 -30.93
N ILE A 805 6.02 9.68 -31.38
CA ILE A 805 6.89 8.50 -31.21
C ILE A 805 8.20 8.68 -31.97
N LYS A 806 8.19 9.27 -33.18
CA LYS A 806 9.44 9.56 -33.92
C LYS A 806 10.39 10.44 -33.11
N VAL A 807 9.88 11.51 -32.48
CA VAL A 807 10.71 12.38 -31.63
C VAL A 807 11.41 11.56 -30.54
N PHE A 808 10.66 10.73 -29.81
CA PHE A 808 11.23 9.84 -28.77
C PHE A 808 12.25 8.84 -29.33
N LEU A 809 11.99 8.24 -30.49
CA LEU A 809 12.92 7.29 -31.10
C LEU A 809 14.21 8.00 -31.53
N PHE A 810 14.12 9.15 -32.20
CA PHE A 810 15.28 9.91 -32.61
C PHE A 810 16.11 10.39 -31.42
N THR A 811 15.50 10.95 -30.36
CA THR A 811 16.24 11.37 -29.16
C THR A 811 16.92 10.19 -28.46
N SER A 812 16.30 9.01 -28.43
CA SER A 812 16.95 7.80 -27.92
C SER A 812 18.14 7.33 -28.76
N MET A 813 18.08 7.51 -30.09
CA MET A 813 19.19 7.20 -30.99
C MET A 813 20.36 8.18 -30.83
N VAL A 814 20.10 9.45 -30.48
CA VAL A 814 21.13 10.46 -30.19
C VAL A 814 22.04 10.00 -29.05
N ASP A 815 21.47 9.39 -28.00
CA ASP A 815 22.25 8.84 -26.87
C ASP A 815 23.18 7.69 -27.27
N ARG A 816 22.90 7.00 -28.39
CA ARG A 816 23.70 5.89 -28.91
C ARG A 816 24.67 6.29 -30.01
N ALA A 817 24.47 7.45 -30.61
CA ALA A 817 25.34 7.94 -31.67
C ALA A 817 26.75 8.22 -31.13
N SER A 818 27.75 7.62 -31.78
CA SER A 818 29.15 7.70 -31.36
C SER A 818 29.81 9.01 -31.77
N THR A 819 29.27 9.71 -32.78
CA THR A 819 29.84 10.94 -33.32
C THR A 819 28.90 12.13 -33.18
N LYS A 820 29.49 13.32 -33.00
CA LYS A 820 28.72 14.58 -32.93
C LYS A 820 27.88 14.85 -34.20
N PRO A 821 28.38 14.69 -35.44
CA PRO A 821 27.56 14.92 -36.64
C PRO A 821 26.32 14.01 -36.71
N GLN A 822 26.46 12.74 -36.33
CA GLN A 822 25.32 11.82 -36.29
C GLN A 822 24.28 12.24 -35.24
N ARG A 823 24.72 12.76 -34.09
CA ARG A 823 23.81 13.33 -33.07
C ARG A 823 23.06 14.54 -33.62
N GLU A 824 23.78 15.45 -34.29
CA GLU A 824 23.19 16.65 -34.89
C GLU A 824 22.16 16.30 -35.98
N GLU A 825 22.45 15.32 -36.83
CA GLU A 825 21.52 14.81 -37.85
C GLU A 825 20.24 14.25 -37.22
N LEU A 826 20.38 13.35 -36.23
CA LEU A 826 19.23 12.76 -35.53
C LEU A 826 18.40 13.80 -34.78
N LEU A 827 19.03 14.80 -34.17
CA LEU A 827 18.35 15.92 -33.53
C LEU A 827 17.61 16.81 -34.54
N GLY A 828 18.17 16.98 -35.75
CA GLY A 828 17.51 17.68 -36.85
C GLY A 828 16.23 16.97 -37.29
N GLU A 829 16.29 15.65 -37.47
CA GLU A 829 15.11 14.82 -37.80
C GLU A 829 14.06 14.84 -36.67
N ALA A 830 14.50 14.78 -35.41
CA ALA A 830 13.62 14.94 -34.25
C ALA A 830 12.91 16.31 -34.26
N LEU A 831 13.63 17.40 -34.56
CA LEU A 831 13.06 18.74 -34.64
C LEU A 831 12.02 18.86 -35.76
N ILE A 832 12.28 18.26 -36.93
CA ILE A 832 11.33 18.23 -38.05
C ILE A 832 10.04 17.50 -37.63
N ALA A 833 10.17 16.36 -36.96
CA ALA A 833 9.00 15.63 -36.45
C ALA A 833 8.25 16.43 -35.37
N ALA A 834 8.96 17.09 -34.46
CA ALA A 834 8.38 17.93 -33.41
C ALA A 834 7.60 19.12 -33.98
N ARG A 835 8.13 19.81 -35.00
CA ARG A 835 7.46 20.93 -35.71
C ARG A 835 6.15 20.55 -36.37
N GLN A 836 5.94 19.26 -36.65
CA GLN A 836 4.71 18.74 -37.25
C GLN A 836 3.65 18.35 -36.20
N LEU A 837 3.97 18.44 -34.91
CA LEU A 837 3.00 18.29 -33.82
C LEU A 837 2.30 19.64 -33.59
N GLY A 838 1.13 19.62 -32.94
CA GLY A 838 0.38 20.83 -32.58
C GLY A 838 -0.03 20.81 -31.11
N GLY A 839 -0.23 22.01 -30.54
CA GLY A 839 -0.68 22.18 -29.15
C GLY A 839 0.30 21.61 -28.13
N ASP A 840 -0.23 20.94 -27.11
CA ASP A 840 0.54 20.45 -25.96
C ASP A 840 1.59 19.39 -26.33
N ASP A 841 1.29 18.54 -27.33
CA ASP A 841 2.23 17.50 -27.80
C ASP A 841 3.49 18.12 -28.42
N GLN A 842 3.35 19.27 -29.08
CA GLN A 842 4.48 20.02 -29.63
C GLN A 842 5.36 20.55 -28.49
N LEU A 843 4.77 21.18 -27.47
CA LEU A 843 5.53 21.70 -26.32
C LEU A 843 6.30 20.59 -25.59
N MET A 844 5.67 19.44 -25.38
CA MET A 844 6.33 18.28 -24.76
C MET A 844 7.47 17.72 -25.62
N ALA A 845 7.29 17.65 -26.95
CA ALA A 845 8.34 17.21 -27.86
C ALA A 845 9.54 18.16 -27.87
N TYR A 846 9.30 19.47 -27.89
CA TYR A 846 10.34 20.50 -27.85
C TYR A 846 11.09 20.49 -26.52
N ALA A 847 10.37 20.32 -25.40
CA ALA A 847 10.97 20.13 -24.08
C ALA A 847 11.94 18.94 -24.07
N ASN A 848 11.48 17.75 -24.45
CA ASN A 848 12.29 16.54 -24.50
C ASN A 848 13.51 16.68 -25.43
N LEU A 849 13.32 17.31 -26.59
CA LEU A 849 14.39 17.58 -27.53
C LEU A 849 15.44 18.52 -26.92
N SER A 850 15.01 19.59 -26.25
CA SER A 850 15.89 20.54 -25.60
C SER A 850 16.69 19.90 -24.45
N CYS A 851 16.07 19.07 -23.62
CA CYS A 851 16.77 18.31 -22.59
C CYS A 851 17.83 17.38 -23.20
N THR A 852 17.50 16.71 -24.31
CA THR A 852 18.45 15.86 -25.04
C THR A 852 19.62 16.69 -25.60
N MET A 853 19.36 17.86 -26.17
CA MET A 853 20.41 18.79 -26.65
C MET A 853 21.33 19.25 -25.51
N LEU A 854 20.76 19.63 -24.36
CA LEU A 854 21.53 20.02 -23.17
C LEU A 854 22.39 18.86 -22.65
N LYS A 855 21.84 17.65 -22.59
CA LYS A 855 22.55 16.42 -22.22
C LYS A 855 23.76 16.16 -23.11
N HIS A 856 23.75 16.60 -24.37
CA HIS A 856 24.88 16.49 -25.30
C HIS A 856 25.72 17.77 -25.44
N GLY A 857 25.47 18.80 -24.62
CA GLY A 857 26.26 20.03 -24.56
C GLY A 857 25.93 21.05 -25.66
N MET A 858 24.74 20.97 -26.25
CA MET A 858 24.26 21.84 -27.33
C MET A 858 23.35 22.95 -26.78
N LEU A 859 23.89 23.79 -25.90
CA LEU A 859 23.11 24.80 -25.16
C LEU A 859 22.39 25.80 -26.09
N ASP A 860 23.07 26.30 -27.12
CA ASP A 860 22.49 27.31 -28.02
C ASP A 860 21.35 26.73 -28.86
N SER A 861 21.48 25.51 -29.36
CA SER A 861 20.41 24.80 -30.07
C SER A 861 19.22 24.51 -29.15
N ALA A 862 19.47 24.11 -27.91
CA ALA A 862 18.39 23.90 -26.93
C ALA A 862 17.62 25.20 -26.68
N ARG A 863 18.32 26.33 -26.51
CA ARG A 863 17.72 27.66 -26.37
C ARG A 863 16.90 28.05 -27.60
N GLU A 864 17.42 27.84 -28.81
CA GLU A 864 16.68 28.13 -30.04
C GLU A 864 15.37 27.34 -30.11
N VAL A 865 15.42 26.03 -29.85
CA VAL A 865 14.23 25.15 -29.84
C VAL A 865 13.22 25.61 -28.79
N ILE A 866 13.63 25.81 -27.54
CA ILE A 866 12.73 26.26 -26.47
C ILE A 866 12.11 27.63 -26.80
N GLY A 867 12.91 28.55 -27.35
CA GLY A 867 12.45 29.87 -27.78
C GLY A 867 11.40 29.78 -28.89
N GLU A 868 11.63 28.95 -29.90
CA GLU A 868 10.65 28.69 -30.97
C GLU A 868 9.34 28.13 -30.42
N ALA A 869 9.40 27.18 -29.49
CA ALA A 869 8.19 26.62 -28.84
C ALA A 869 7.43 27.68 -28.04
N TRP A 870 8.15 28.51 -27.26
CA TRP A 870 7.56 29.60 -26.52
C TRP A 870 6.91 30.62 -27.45
N ASP A 871 7.61 31.03 -28.51
CA ASP A 871 7.17 32.02 -29.49
C ASP A 871 5.99 31.54 -30.35
N GLY A 872 5.95 30.25 -30.66
CA GLY A 872 4.88 29.61 -31.44
C GLY A 872 3.58 29.37 -30.68
N HIS A 873 3.57 29.39 -29.33
CA HIS A 873 2.43 28.94 -28.54
C HIS A 873 1.71 30.10 -27.82
N ALA A 874 0.80 30.78 -28.50
CA ALA A 874 0.08 31.95 -27.97
C ALA A 874 -0.66 31.68 -26.65
N GLU A 875 -1.25 30.49 -26.50
CA GLU A 875 -2.07 30.12 -25.33
C GLU A 875 -1.27 30.10 -24.00
N ILE A 876 -0.01 29.64 -24.00
CA ILE A 876 0.79 29.61 -22.76
C ILE A 876 1.22 31.02 -22.34
N ARG A 877 1.48 31.89 -23.31
CA ARG A 877 1.72 33.31 -23.03
C ARG A 877 0.48 34.00 -22.50
N GLU A 878 -0.69 33.66 -23.05
CA GLU A 878 -1.96 34.15 -22.57
C GLU A 878 -2.16 33.76 -21.10
N ILE A 879 -1.96 32.49 -20.74
CA ILE A 879 -2.01 31.99 -19.34
C ILE A 879 -1.09 32.83 -18.43
N VAL A 880 0.18 33.00 -18.81
CA VAL A 880 1.16 33.77 -18.02
C VAL A 880 0.76 35.25 -17.90
N SER A 881 0.23 35.85 -18.96
CA SER A 881 -0.20 37.27 -18.96
C SER A 881 -1.47 37.51 -18.15
N GLN A 882 -2.44 36.61 -18.22
CA GLN A 882 -3.69 36.68 -17.46
C GLN A 882 -3.46 36.41 -15.97
N GLY A 883 -2.44 35.60 -15.63
CA GLY A 883 -2.14 35.26 -14.24
C GLY A 883 -3.22 34.43 -13.56
N GLN A 884 -4.11 33.82 -14.34
CA GLN A 884 -5.17 32.93 -13.83
C GLN A 884 -4.67 31.49 -13.86
N ARG A 885 -4.78 30.82 -12.72
CA ARG A 885 -4.43 29.40 -12.60
C ARG A 885 -5.42 28.58 -13.41
N LEU A 886 -4.92 27.61 -14.18
CA LEU A 886 -5.79 26.71 -14.94
C LEU A 886 -6.48 25.70 -14.00
N GLU A 887 -7.71 25.33 -14.32
CA GLU A 887 -8.42 24.26 -13.60
C GLU A 887 -7.65 22.93 -13.71
N SER A 888 -7.64 22.15 -12.61
CA SER A 888 -6.81 20.96 -12.38
C SER A 888 -7.10 19.75 -13.28
N ASN A 889 -7.99 19.87 -14.27
CA ASN A 889 -8.30 18.81 -15.23
C ASN A 889 -7.86 19.13 -16.66
N SER A 890 -7.09 20.19 -16.85
CA SER A 890 -6.52 20.51 -18.17
C SER A 890 -5.30 19.62 -18.48
N ARG A 891 -5.15 19.20 -19.75
CA ARG A 891 -3.95 18.51 -20.28
C ARG A 891 -2.64 19.32 -20.08
N LYS A 892 -2.77 20.57 -19.63
CA LYS A 892 -1.71 21.57 -19.49
C LYS A 892 -0.76 21.32 -18.32
N GLN A 893 -1.05 20.39 -17.41
CA GLN A 893 -0.11 19.99 -16.35
C GLN A 893 1.20 19.43 -16.90
N GLY A 894 1.17 18.78 -18.08
CA GLY A 894 2.37 18.34 -18.77
C GLY A 894 3.31 19.50 -19.12
N ILE A 895 2.78 20.70 -19.37
CA ILE A 895 3.57 21.90 -19.67
C ILE A 895 4.41 22.29 -18.47
N ALA A 896 3.84 22.29 -17.26
CA ALA A 896 4.55 22.61 -16.04
C ALA A 896 5.71 21.65 -15.76
N ARG A 897 5.50 20.35 -16.01
CA ARG A 897 6.47 19.29 -15.69
C ARG A 897 7.63 19.20 -16.68
N TYR A 898 7.34 19.37 -17.97
CA TYR A 898 8.30 19.12 -19.04
C TYR A 898 8.82 20.41 -19.66
N PHE A 899 7.97 21.39 -19.94
CA PHE A 899 8.34 22.58 -20.72
C PHE A 899 8.79 23.78 -19.88
N ALA A 900 8.12 24.07 -18.77
CA ALA A 900 8.43 25.24 -17.95
C ALA A 900 9.85 25.21 -17.35
N PRO A 901 10.41 24.08 -16.87
CA PRO A 901 11.77 24.04 -16.34
C PRO A 901 12.86 24.43 -17.36
N PRO A 902 12.91 23.86 -18.57
CA PRO A 902 13.88 24.31 -19.57
C PRO A 902 13.61 25.74 -20.08
N LEU A 903 12.36 26.23 -20.08
CA LEU A 903 12.01 27.62 -20.42
C LEU A 903 12.76 28.65 -19.57
N ALA A 904 13.11 28.30 -18.32
CA ALA A 904 13.83 29.17 -17.41
C ALA A 904 15.23 29.57 -17.92
N LEU A 905 15.78 28.85 -18.90
CA LEU A 905 17.02 29.21 -19.60
C LEU A 905 16.92 30.49 -20.44
N LEU A 906 15.70 30.90 -20.82
CA LEU A 906 15.41 32.07 -21.64
C LEU A 906 14.55 33.09 -20.89
N HIS A 907 13.53 32.59 -20.18
CA HIS A 907 12.43 33.37 -19.60
C HIS A 907 12.22 32.93 -18.14
N ARG A 908 13.17 33.28 -17.27
CA ARG A 908 13.25 32.86 -15.85
C ARG A 908 11.95 33.12 -15.08
N ASP A 909 11.42 34.33 -15.14
CA ASP A 909 10.22 34.70 -14.38
C ASP A 909 8.93 34.13 -14.99
N GLU A 910 8.83 34.06 -16.31
CA GLU A 910 7.70 33.44 -17.00
C GLU A 910 7.65 31.94 -16.74
N ALA A 911 8.81 31.25 -16.67
CA ALA A 911 8.87 29.84 -16.30
C ALA A 911 8.34 29.59 -14.89
N PHE A 912 8.74 30.40 -13.90
CA PHE A 912 8.26 30.26 -12.53
C PHE A 912 6.76 30.54 -12.43
N LYS A 913 6.29 31.58 -13.12
CA LYS A 913 4.87 31.91 -13.19
C LYS A 913 4.07 30.81 -13.90
N LEU A 914 4.60 30.24 -14.98
CA LEU A 914 3.95 29.14 -15.69
C LEU A 914 3.84 27.89 -14.79
N ILE A 915 4.87 27.57 -14.00
CA ILE A 915 4.82 26.49 -12.99
C ILE A 915 3.70 26.75 -11.97
N GLU A 916 3.63 27.96 -11.39
CA GLU A 916 2.58 28.32 -10.42
C GLU A 916 1.16 28.20 -10.99
N LEU A 917 0.99 28.55 -12.27
CA LEU A 917 -0.31 28.59 -12.93
C LEU A 917 -0.77 27.23 -13.48
N THR A 918 0.15 26.29 -13.72
CA THR A 918 -0.17 25.04 -14.44
C THR A 918 0.22 23.76 -13.70
N ALA A 919 1.09 23.82 -12.69
CA ALA A 919 1.45 22.65 -11.88
C ALA A 919 0.41 22.35 -10.80
N TYR A 920 0.39 21.10 -10.34
CA TYR A 920 -0.26 20.77 -9.08
C TYR A 920 0.45 21.48 -7.92
N THR A 921 -0.29 21.81 -6.86
CA THR A 921 0.24 22.59 -5.73
C THR A 921 1.42 21.91 -5.05
N ASN A 922 1.39 20.60 -4.92
CA ASN A 922 2.48 19.78 -4.39
C ASN A 922 3.68 19.65 -5.34
N GLU A 923 3.58 20.18 -6.57
CA GLU A 923 4.65 20.14 -7.56
C GLU A 923 5.37 21.47 -7.78
N ILE A 924 4.74 22.59 -7.40
CA ILE A 924 5.23 23.94 -7.70
C ILE A 924 6.67 24.12 -7.22
N GLU A 925 6.96 23.77 -5.95
CA GLU A 925 8.28 24.01 -5.37
C GLU A 925 9.36 23.15 -6.03
N TRP A 926 9.15 21.83 -6.17
CA TRP A 926 10.18 20.97 -6.77
C TRP A 926 10.37 21.27 -8.26
N LEU A 927 9.32 21.69 -8.99
CA LEU A 927 9.46 22.14 -10.38
C LEU A 927 10.24 23.45 -10.51
N LYS A 928 10.08 24.39 -9.57
CA LYS A 928 10.92 25.59 -9.50
C LYS A 928 12.37 25.22 -9.25
N TYR A 929 12.66 24.27 -8.35
CA TYR A 929 14.02 23.79 -8.15
C TYR A 929 14.59 23.06 -9.37
N LYS A 930 13.78 22.32 -10.10
CA LYS A 930 14.16 21.74 -11.40
C LYS A 930 14.55 22.87 -12.38
N ALA A 931 13.77 23.93 -12.48
CA ALA A 931 14.07 25.10 -13.31
C ALA A 931 15.38 25.81 -12.88
N ILE A 932 15.61 25.96 -11.58
CA ILE A 932 16.88 26.49 -11.03
C ILE A 932 18.05 25.59 -11.43
N ALA A 933 17.88 24.27 -11.40
CA ALA A 933 18.90 23.32 -11.84
C ALA A 933 19.25 23.47 -13.33
N PHE A 934 18.27 23.78 -14.20
CA PHE A 934 18.51 24.14 -15.60
C PHE A 934 19.36 25.41 -15.72
N ILE A 935 18.97 26.50 -15.03
CA ILE A 935 19.71 27.78 -15.02
C ILE A 935 21.14 27.57 -14.54
N ALA A 936 21.30 26.88 -13.40
CA ALA A 936 22.58 26.54 -12.82
C ALA A 936 23.41 25.73 -13.81
N GLY A 937 22.93 24.57 -14.26
CA GLY A 937 23.68 23.66 -15.14
C GLY A 937 24.08 24.27 -16.50
N ALA A 938 23.40 25.33 -16.95
CA ALA A 938 23.78 26.13 -18.11
C ALA A 938 24.83 27.22 -17.81
N GLY A 939 25.27 27.36 -16.56
CA GLY A 939 26.26 28.33 -16.10
C GLY A 939 25.76 29.78 -16.06
N GLN A 940 24.46 30.01 -15.95
CA GLN A 940 23.91 31.37 -15.85
C GLN A 940 24.17 31.96 -14.46
N ALA A 941 24.39 33.27 -14.37
CA ALA A 941 24.55 33.95 -13.08
C ALA A 941 23.23 33.99 -12.28
N ASP A 942 23.32 34.32 -10.98
CA ASP A 942 22.19 34.62 -10.09
C ASP A 942 21.20 33.48 -9.80
N TRP A 943 21.53 32.22 -10.13
CA TRP A 943 20.71 31.06 -9.75
C TRP A 943 20.66 30.88 -8.22
N GLN A 944 21.70 31.28 -7.49
CA GLN A 944 21.75 31.23 -6.02
C GLN A 944 20.68 32.15 -5.40
N ALA A 945 20.38 33.28 -6.05
CA ALA A 945 19.32 34.19 -5.61
C ALA A 945 17.94 33.58 -5.79
N ASP A 946 17.71 32.78 -6.86
CA ASP A 946 16.47 32.02 -6.99
C ASP A 946 16.33 30.95 -5.93
N PHE A 947 17.42 30.23 -5.65
CA PHE A 947 17.41 29.17 -4.66
C PHE A 947 16.96 29.72 -3.30
N LYS A 948 17.50 30.88 -2.90
CA LYS A 948 17.08 31.61 -1.69
C LYS A 948 15.64 32.13 -1.76
N ARG A 949 15.14 32.46 -2.97
CA ARG A 949 13.77 32.96 -3.19
C ARG A 949 12.71 31.87 -3.01
N VAL A 950 12.99 30.61 -3.38
CA VAL A 950 12.02 29.50 -3.29
C VAL A 950 11.85 28.98 -1.86
N GLY A 951 12.90 29.02 -1.02
CA GLY A 951 12.80 28.99 0.44
C GLY A 951 12.57 27.63 1.13
N SER A 952 12.28 26.56 0.39
CA SER A 952 11.98 25.22 0.94
C SER A 952 13.10 24.20 0.66
N PRO A 953 13.97 23.85 1.63
CA PRO A 953 15.14 23.00 1.38
C PRO A 953 14.78 21.56 0.99
N VAL A 954 13.70 20.99 1.54
CA VAL A 954 13.33 19.58 1.36
C VAL A 954 12.92 19.28 -0.09
N LEU A 955 12.03 20.11 -0.67
CA LEU A 955 11.56 19.93 -2.05
C LEU A 955 12.62 20.28 -3.12
N SER A 956 13.76 20.86 -2.71
CA SER A 956 14.89 21.11 -3.61
C SER A 956 15.48 19.83 -4.18
N GLY A 957 15.45 18.74 -3.41
CA GLY A 957 16.07 17.49 -3.82
C GLY A 957 15.39 16.85 -5.02
N ILE A 958 14.07 16.72 -4.99
CA ILE A 958 13.29 16.08 -6.06
C ILE A 958 13.48 16.82 -7.39
N GLY A 959 13.44 18.16 -7.37
CA GLY A 959 13.61 18.97 -8.57
C GLY A 959 14.98 18.80 -9.21
N ILE A 960 16.03 18.82 -8.40
CA ILE A 960 17.41 18.67 -8.86
C ILE A 960 17.67 17.23 -9.33
N LYS A 961 17.08 16.23 -8.67
CA LYS A 961 17.12 14.82 -9.13
C LYS A 961 16.59 14.68 -10.56
N GLN A 962 15.40 15.22 -10.83
CA GLN A 962 14.81 15.10 -12.16
C GLN A 962 15.65 15.78 -13.23
N TYR A 963 16.24 16.94 -12.94
CA TYR A 963 17.21 17.57 -13.84
C TYR A 963 18.42 16.66 -14.10
N CYS A 964 18.95 16.02 -13.04
CA CYS A 964 20.07 15.09 -13.16
C CYS A 964 19.73 13.89 -14.05
N ASP A 965 18.54 13.32 -13.89
CA ASP A 965 18.07 12.17 -14.67
C ASP A 965 17.85 12.54 -16.16
N GLU A 966 17.35 13.75 -16.44
CA GLU A 966 17.04 14.20 -17.80
C GLU A 966 18.25 14.75 -18.58
N VAL A 967 19.07 15.59 -17.93
CA VAL A 967 20.14 16.37 -18.58
C VAL A 967 21.52 15.97 -18.08
N GLY A 968 21.66 15.88 -16.76
CA GLY A 968 22.91 15.61 -16.06
C GLY A 968 23.84 16.84 -15.90
N PHE A 969 24.50 16.93 -14.75
CA PHE A 969 25.52 17.97 -14.51
C PHE A 969 26.86 17.54 -15.08
N LYS A 970 27.47 18.40 -15.89
CA LYS A 970 28.80 18.15 -16.50
C LYS A 970 29.93 18.94 -15.86
N ASN A 971 29.62 20.09 -15.24
CA ASN A 971 30.59 20.94 -14.56
C ASN A 971 30.65 20.56 -13.07
N LEU A 972 31.77 19.95 -12.66
CA LEU A 972 31.96 19.49 -11.30
C LEU A 972 31.99 20.64 -10.28
N GLU A 973 32.63 21.76 -10.60
CA GLU A 973 32.79 22.90 -9.68
C GLU A 973 31.43 23.51 -9.34
N LEU A 974 30.61 23.75 -10.36
CA LEU A 974 29.25 24.24 -10.19
C LEU A 974 28.36 23.21 -9.47
N GLY A 975 28.51 21.92 -9.77
CA GLY A 975 27.80 20.86 -9.06
C GLY A 975 28.13 20.85 -7.57
N LEU A 976 29.41 20.97 -7.22
CA LEU A 976 29.88 21.10 -5.84
C LEU A 976 29.39 22.39 -5.18
N GLU A 977 29.25 23.48 -5.93
CA GLU A 977 28.63 24.70 -5.41
C GLU A 977 27.15 24.47 -5.07
N LEU A 978 26.37 23.87 -5.99
CA LEU A 978 24.95 23.55 -5.77
C LEU A 978 24.76 22.58 -4.60
N LEU A 979 25.67 21.63 -4.42
CA LEU A 979 25.68 20.69 -3.30
C LEU A 979 25.66 21.38 -1.93
N ASN A 980 26.27 22.58 -1.81
CA ASN A 980 26.26 23.36 -0.57
C ASN A 980 24.90 24.01 -0.25
N TYR A 981 23.99 24.07 -1.22
CA TYR A 981 22.63 24.59 -1.05
C TYR A 981 21.61 23.48 -0.77
N LEU A 982 21.98 22.22 -0.96
CA LEU A 982 21.13 21.08 -0.64
C LEU A 982 21.12 20.82 0.87
N PRO A 983 19.96 20.48 1.46
CA PRO A 983 19.90 20.03 2.84
C PRO A 983 20.75 18.76 3.03
N ASP A 984 21.26 18.57 4.24
CA ASP A 984 21.90 17.32 4.64
C ASP A 984 20.82 16.23 4.76
N ALA A 985 20.52 15.61 3.63
CA ALA A 985 19.46 14.61 3.45
C ALA A 985 19.96 13.48 2.53
N PRO A 986 19.31 12.30 2.50
CA PRO A 986 19.66 11.20 1.60
C PRO A 986 19.78 11.62 0.13
N PHE A 987 18.99 12.59 -0.33
CA PHE A 987 19.11 13.14 -1.68
C PHE A 987 20.51 13.72 -1.99
N LYS A 988 21.17 14.33 -1.00
CA LYS A 988 22.52 14.87 -1.16
C LYS A 988 23.52 13.78 -1.59
N THR A 989 23.30 12.54 -1.15
CA THR A 989 24.03 11.36 -1.63
C THR A 989 23.81 11.11 -3.12
N GLU A 990 22.55 11.04 -3.55
CA GLU A 990 22.23 10.79 -4.97
C GLU A 990 22.89 11.83 -5.87
N PHE A 991 22.83 13.10 -5.45
CA PHE A 991 23.43 14.18 -6.19
C PHE A 991 24.97 14.07 -6.24
N CYS A 992 25.64 13.80 -5.12
CA CYS A 992 27.08 13.56 -5.09
C CYS A 992 27.51 12.39 -6.00
N LEU A 993 26.81 11.26 -5.92
CA LEU A 993 27.07 10.09 -6.76
C LEU A 993 26.85 10.39 -8.24
N HIS A 994 25.84 11.20 -8.55
CA HIS A 994 25.59 11.68 -9.91
C HIS A 994 26.71 12.60 -10.41
N LEU A 995 27.20 13.52 -9.58
CA LEU A 995 28.36 14.35 -9.91
C LEU A 995 29.61 13.48 -10.16
N ALA A 996 29.87 12.49 -9.31
CA ALA A 996 30.96 11.54 -9.49
C ALA A 996 30.83 10.75 -10.81
N ASP A 997 29.63 10.28 -11.16
CA ASP A 997 29.40 9.51 -12.38
C ASP A 997 29.51 10.37 -13.65
N LYS A 998 28.76 11.48 -13.71
CA LYS A 998 28.55 12.25 -14.95
C LYS A 998 29.57 13.34 -15.22
N CYS A 999 30.24 13.87 -14.19
CA CYS A 999 31.30 14.85 -14.42
C CYS A 999 32.59 14.16 -14.85
N ALA A 1000 33.42 14.88 -15.62
CA ALA A 1000 34.75 14.44 -16.02
C ALA A 1000 35.76 14.53 -14.85
N ALA A 1001 35.46 13.84 -13.75
CA ALA A 1001 36.32 13.73 -12.57
C ALA A 1001 37.30 12.55 -12.71
N ALA A 1002 38.50 12.69 -12.17
CA ALA A 1002 39.44 11.57 -12.07
C ALA A 1002 38.90 10.48 -11.14
N PRO A 1003 39.22 9.17 -11.32
CA PRO A 1003 38.71 8.09 -10.48
C PRO A 1003 38.86 8.34 -8.97
N GLN A 1004 39.99 8.91 -8.54
CA GLN A 1004 40.20 9.30 -7.14
C GLN A 1004 39.19 10.34 -6.64
N GLN A 1005 38.92 11.39 -7.43
CA GLN A 1005 37.93 12.41 -7.08
C GLN A 1005 36.51 11.83 -7.04
N LYS A 1006 36.19 10.87 -7.92
CA LYS A 1006 34.92 10.15 -7.90
C LYS A 1006 34.77 9.34 -6.61
N ALA A 1007 35.82 8.63 -6.21
CA ALA A 1007 35.87 7.89 -4.95
C ALA A 1007 35.76 8.83 -3.73
N GLU A 1008 36.45 9.98 -3.74
CA GLU A 1008 36.35 10.99 -2.67
C GLU A 1008 34.92 11.56 -2.53
N LEU A 1009 34.25 11.85 -3.65
CA LEU A 1009 32.83 12.28 -3.66
C LEU A 1009 31.91 11.20 -3.14
N ALA A 1010 32.09 9.95 -3.58
CA ALA A 1010 31.32 8.82 -3.09
C ALA A 1010 31.54 8.61 -1.58
N ALA A 1011 32.76 8.72 -1.07
CA ALA A 1011 33.05 8.58 0.35
C ALA A 1011 32.37 9.67 1.19
N GLN A 1012 32.30 10.90 0.68
CA GLN A 1012 31.57 12.01 1.31
C GLN A 1012 30.05 11.76 1.41
N CYS A 1013 29.50 10.79 0.66
CA CYS A 1013 28.07 10.48 0.71
C CYS A 1013 27.66 9.63 1.91
N LEU A 1014 28.57 8.79 2.42
CA LEU A 1014 28.24 7.81 3.46
C LEU A 1014 27.66 8.45 4.73
N PRO A 1015 28.13 9.61 5.22
CA PRO A 1015 27.48 10.30 6.33
C PRO A 1015 26.04 10.72 6.01
N TYR A 1016 25.76 11.19 4.80
CA TYR A 1016 24.42 11.63 4.39
C TYR A 1016 23.44 10.45 4.25
N LEU A 1017 23.92 9.28 3.80
CA LEU A 1017 23.11 8.05 3.77
C LEU A 1017 22.63 7.61 5.16
N ARG A 1018 23.40 7.91 6.21
CA ARG A 1018 23.11 7.53 7.59
C ARG A 1018 22.17 8.52 8.29
N LEU A 1019 21.81 9.64 7.65
CA LEU A 1019 20.87 10.60 8.22
C LEU A 1019 19.45 10.01 8.23
N LYS A 1020 18.69 10.35 9.25
CA LYS A 1020 17.31 9.89 9.40
C LYS A 1020 16.46 10.47 8.27
N ARG A 1021 15.62 9.61 7.69
CA ARG A 1021 14.72 9.92 6.58
C ARG A 1021 13.62 10.91 6.96
N GLU A 1022 13.21 11.74 6.01
CA GLU A 1022 11.89 12.39 6.04
C GLU A 1022 10.83 11.59 5.25
N PRO A 1023 9.55 11.58 5.68
CA PRO A 1023 8.48 10.88 4.96
C PRO A 1023 8.39 11.30 3.49
N GLY A 1024 8.38 10.33 2.58
CA GLY A 1024 8.24 10.57 1.12
C GLY A 1024 9.55 10.59 0.32
N GLU A 1025 10.72 10.54 0.96
CA GLU A 1025 12.01 10.41 0.27
C GLU A 1025 12.26 8.99 -0.27
N VAL A 1026 13.09 8.88 -1.32
CA VAL A 1026 13.64 7.60 -1.83
C VAL A 1026 14.39 6.91 -0.69
N HIS A 1027 14.22 5.60 -0.58
CA HIS A 1027 14.78 4.85 0.54
C HIS A 1027 16.32 4.86 0.48
N PRO A 1028 17.04 5.33 1.53
CA PRO A 1028 18.51 5.43 1.53
C PRO A 1028 19.21 4.12 1.17
N SER A 1029 18.61 2.98 1.55
CA SER A 1029 19.14 1.67 1.20
C SER A 1029 19.13 1.40 -0.32
N GLN A 1030 18.11 1.85 -1.05
CA GLN A 1030 18.01 1.71 -2.50
C GLN A 1030 19.05 2.59 -3.18
N THR A 1031 19.18 3.85 -2.73
CA THR A 1031 20.24 4.75 -3.18
C THR A 1031 21.63 4.12 -2.98
N ALA A 1032 21.87 3.52 -1.80
CA ALA A 1032 23.13 2.85 -1.51
C ALA A 1032 23.36 1.61 -2.40
N ALA A 1033 22.32 0.81 -2.66
CA ALA A 1033 22.41 -0.32 -3.60
C ALA A 1033 22.76 0.15 -5.01
N ASP A 1034 22.06 1.16 -5.53
CA ASP A 1034 22.31 1.74 -6.85
C ASP A 1034 23.72 2.36 -6.98
N ALA A 1035 24.26 2.86 -5.88
CA ALA A 1035 25.62 3.38 -5.81
C ALA A 1035 26.68 2.29 -5.96
N CYS A 1036 26.44 1.07 -5.45
CA CYS A 1036 27.44 0.00 -5.36
C CYS A 1036 28.13 -0.26 -6.70
N ALA A 1037 27.38 -0.49 -7.77
CA ALA A 1037 27.94 -0.79 -9.08
C ALA A 1037 28.75 0.38 -9.67
N LYS A 1038 28.31 1.63 -9.45
CA LYS A 1038 29.02 2.83 -9.93
C LYS A 1038 30.32 3.03 -9.16
N VAL A 1039 30.26 2.92 -7.83
CA VAL A 1039 31.41 3.09 -6.94
C VAL A 1039 32.43 1.98 -7.15
N ALA A 1040 31.99 0.75 -7.45
CA ALA A 1040 32.91 -0.37 -7.71
C ALA A 1040 33.85 -0.10 -8.90
N ALA A 1041 33.40 0.67 -9.88
CA ALA A 1041 34.23 1.09 -11.01
C ALA A 1041 35.30 2.13 -10.64
N TRP A 1042 35.21 2.78 -9.47
CA TRP A 1042 36.12 3.84 -9.01
C TRP A 1042 36.98 3.38 -7.84
N ASP A 1043 36.35 2.74 -6.85
CA ASP A 1043 36.94 2.19 -5.64
C ASP A 1043 36.11 0.96 -5.19
N PRO A 1044 36.57 -0.26 -5.51
CA PRO A 1044 35.89 -1.49 -5.13
C PRO A 1044 35.67 -1.66 -3.63
N LEU A 1045 36.58 -1.15 -2.79
CA LEU A 1045 36.47 -1.28 -1.34
C LEU A 1045 35.37 -0.38 -0.78
N LEU A 1046 35.27 0.82 -1.33
CA LEU A 1046 34.19 1.73 -0.98
C LEU A 1046 32.83 1.18 -1.41
N ALA A 1047 32.75 0.47 -2.54
CA ALA A 1047 31.52 -0.15 -3.02
C ALA A 1047 30.96 -1.19 -2.05
N GLU A 1048 31.82 -2.00 -1.42
CA GLU A 1048 31.39 -2.91 -0.36
C GLU A 1048 30.80 -2.17 0.84
N GLN A 1049 31.36 -1.00 1.17
CA GLN A 1049 30.81 -0.18 2.24
C GLN A 1049 29.41 0.32 1.89
N PHE A 1050 29.18 0.75 0.64
CA PHE A 1050 27.83 1.07 0.16
C PHE A 1050 26.90 -0.15 0.19
N ALA A 1051 27.38 -1.35 -0.14
CA ALA A 1051 26.59 -2.57 -0.07
C ALA A 1051 26.19 -2.88 1.37
N PHE A 1052 27.12 -2.71 2.32
CA PHE A 1052 26.84 -2.83 3.73
C PHE A 1052 25.84 -1.77 4.22
N GLU A 1053 26.04 -0.49 3.89
CA GLU A 1053 25.09 0.57 4.26
C GLU A 1053 23.70 0.31 3.68
N SER A 1054 23.61 -0.24 2.47
CA SER A 1054 22.34 -0.63 1.87
C SER A 1054 21.59 -1.62 2.75
N LEU A 1055 22.25 -2.69 3.18
CA LEU A 1055 21.66 -3.67 4.11
C LEU A 1055 21.37 -3.07 5.49
N TRP A 1056 22.29 -2.26 6.01
CA TRP A 1056 22.18 -1.64 7.33
C TRP A 1056 21.00 -0.65 7.41
N LEU A 1057 20.78 0.13 6.34
CA LEU A 1057 19.75 1.16 6.28
C LEU A 1057 18.37 0.62 5.89
N CYS A 1058 18.27 -0.65 5.49
CA CYS A 1058 16.98 -1.28 5.21
C CYS A 1058 16.07 -1.23 6.45
N GLU A 1059 14.82 -0.78 6.29
CA GLU A 1059 13.83 -0.74 7.36
C GLU A 1059 13.31 -2.17 7.65
N GLU A 1060 12.99 -2.46 8.91
CA GLU A 1060 12.41 -3.75 9.34
C GLU A 1060 10.94 -3.89 8.89
N ASP A 1061 10.22 -2.76 8.77
CA ASP A 1061 8.78 -2.66 8.48
C ASP A 1061 8.37 -3.03 7.04
N SER A 1062 9.27 -3.50 6.17
CA SER A 1062 8.86 -4.02 4.88
C SER A 1062 8.20 -5.39 5.06
N THR A 1063 6.94 -5.39 5.50
CA THR A 1063 6.00 -6.52 5.48
C THR A 1063 5.98 -7.22 4.11
N ILE A 1064 6.39 -6.49 3.06
CA ILE A 1064 6.68 -6.98 1.72
C ILE A 1064 8.20 -7.05 1.53
N LEU A 1065 8.80 -8.10 2.10
CA LEU A 1065 9.97 -8.81 1.58
C LEU A 1065 11.27 -7.97 1.43
N PRO A 1066 12.28 -8.14 2.32
CA PRO A 1066 13.63 -7.57 2.10
C PRO A 1066 14.24 -7.92 0.73
N PHE A 1067 13.66 -8.88 -0.01
CA PHE A 1067 14.04 -9.28 -1.35
C PHE A 1067 14.03 -8.20 -2.43
N ASN A 1068 13.21 -7.15 -2.32
CA ASN A 1068 13.29 -6.08 -3.33
C ASN A 1068 14.64 -5.37 -3.26
N LEU A 1069 15.06 -5.00 -2.05
CA LEU A 1069 16.36 -4.39 -1.83
C LEU A 1069 17.49 -5.39 -2.05
N VAL A 1070 17.36 -6.62 -1.55
CA VAL A 1070 18.39 -7.65 -1.67
C VAL A 1070 18.59 -8.07 -3.11
N GLY A 1071 17.50 -8.18 -3.89
CA GLY A 1071 17.55 -8.39 -5.33
C GLY A 1071 18.23 -7.22 -6.05
N GLU A 1072 17.89 -5.97 -5.70
CA GLU A 1072 18.60 -4.81 -6.25
C GLU A 1072 20.09 -4.83 -5.92
N LEU A 1073 20.45 -5.05 -4.66
CA LEU A 1073 21.84 -5.14 -4.23
C LEU A 1073 22.58 -6.28 -4.95
N ALA A 1074 21.98 -7.46 -5.04
CA ALA A 1074 22.55 -8.60 -5.75
C ALA A 1074 22.74 -8.32 -7.26
N MET A 1075 21.79 -7.65 -7.92
CA MET A 1075 21.95 -7.22 -9.31
C MET A 1075 23.17 -6.31 -9.49
N ARG A 1076 23.41 -5.41 -8.55
CA ARG A 1076 24.53 -4.45 -8.60
C ARG A 1076 25.86 -5.11 -8.26
N LEU A 1077 25.85 -6.06 -7.31
CA LEU A 1077 27.03 -6.86 -6.96
C LEU A 1077 27.40 -7.85 -8.07
N ALA A 1078 26.46 -8.34 -8.87
CA ALA A 1078 26.72 -9.32 -9.93
C ALA A 1078 27.72 -8.84 -11.01
N ASP A 1079 27.96 -7.54 -11.13
CA ASP A 1079 28.97 -6.99 -12.06
C ASP A 1079 30.41 -7.07 -11.48
N TYR A 1080 30.55 -7.35 -10.18
CA TYR A 1080 31.81 -7.28 -9.43
C TYR A 1080 32.11 -8.54 -8.61
N ASP A 1081 31.14 -9.07 -7.86
CA ASP A 1081 31.22 -10.27 -7.02
C ASP A 1081 29.98 -11.15 -7.22
N VAL A 1082 30.06 -12.04 -8.21
CA VAL A 1082 28.98 -12.97 -8.60
C VAL A 1082 28.66 -13.95 -7.48
N ASP A 1083 29.67 -14.41 -6.74
CA ASP A 1083 29.49 -15.41 -5.69
C ASP A 1083 28.74 -14.81 -4.51
N LEU A 1084 29.08 -13.60 -4.09
CA LEU A 1084 28.34 -12.87 -3.06
C LEU A 1084 26.91 -12.55 -3.52
N ALA A 1085 26.74 -12.03 -4.73
CA ALA A 1085 25.42 -11.75 -5.29
C ALA A 1085 24.54 -13.01 -5.31
N ARG A 1086 25.11 -14.16 -5.71
CA ARG A 1086 24.42 -15.45 -5.70
C ARG A 1086 24.07 -15.90 -4.29
N GLN A 1087 24.99 -15.77 -3.34
CA GLN A 1087 24.75 -16.13 -1.94
C GLN A 1087 23.64 -15.29 -1.31
N LEU A 1088 23.55 -13.99 -1.64
CA LEU A 1088 22.51 -13.08 -1.16
C LEU A 1088 21.12 -13.51 -1.62
N ILE A 1089 21.00 -13.95 -2.87
CA ILE A 1089 19.68 -14.20 -3.48
C ILE A 1089 19.27 -15.68 -3.50
N ALA A 1090 20.21 -16.62 -3.42
CA ALA A 1090 19.92 -18.06 -3.43
C ALA A 1090 18.85 -18.50 -2.42
N PRO A 1091 18.83 -18.00 -1.16
CA PRO A 1091 17.78 -18.36 -0.20
C PRO A 1091 16.35 -18.03 -0.66
N CYS A 1092 16.17 -17.09 -1.60
CA CYS A 1092 14.87 -16.75 -2.17
C CYS A 1092 14.28 -17.87 -3.04
N PHE A 1093 15.10 -18.82 -3.48
CA PHE A 1093 14.69 -19.87 -4.40
C PHE A 1093 14.51 -21.24 -3.74
N ASP A 1094 14.77 -21.34 -2.42
CA ASP A 1094 14.56 -22.57 -1.66
C ASP A 1094 13.07 -22.89 -1.47
N ASP A 1095 12.20 -21.89 -1.60
CA ASP A 1095 10.75 -21.99 -1.47
C ASP A 1095 10.10 -20.84 -2.25
N TRP A 1096 9.13 -21.11 -3.13
CA TRP A 1096 8.43 -20.07 -3.89
C TRP A 1096 7.19 -19.52 -3.17
N SER A 1097 6.79 -20.10 -2.03
CA SER A 1097 5.56 -19.74 -1.32
C SER A 1097 5.50 -18.27 -0.88
N TRP A 1098 6.65 -17.62 -0.69
CA TRP A 1098 6.75 -16.19 -0.38
C TRP A 1098 6.27 -15.31 -1.54
N LEU A 1099 6.27 -15.80 -2.78
CA LEU A 1099 5.67 -15.08 -3.92
C LEU A 1099 4.14 -14.98 -3.81
N PHE A 1100 3.51 -15.85 -3.01
CA PHE A 1100 2.06 -16.10 -3.04
C PHE A 1100 1.34 -15.67 -1.75
N GLY A 1101 1.72 -14.55 -1.12
CA GLY A 1101 1.17 -14.12 0.18
C GLY A 1101 -0.21 -13.43 0.14
N GLU A 1102 -0.59 -12.78 1.24
CA GLU A 1102 -1.77 -11.88 1.32
C GLU A 1102 -1.61 -10.64 0.44
N SER A 1103 -0.37 -10.31 0.11
CA SER A 1103 0.04 -9.18 -0.70
C SER A 1103 0.54 -9.64 -2.05
N ASP A 1104 -0.25 -10.46 -2.75
CA ASP A 1104 -0.05 -10.81 -4.17
C ASP A 1104 -0.31 -9.58 -5.07
N TYR A 1105 0.41 -8.50 -4.77
CA TYR A 1105 0.40 -7.27 -5.53
C TYR A 1105 1.12 -7.51 -6.85
N SER A 1106 0.58 -6.89 -7.90
CA SER A 1106 1.19 -6.74 -9.22
C SER A 1106 2.69 -6.39 -9.18
N VAL A 1107 3.14 -5.67 -8.14
CA VAL A 1107 4.54 -5.26 -7.88
C VAL A 1107 5.51 -6.45 -7.76
N ILE A 1108 5.12 -7.54 -7.09
CA ILE A 1108 6.04 -8.69 -6.86
C ILE A 1108 6.38 -9.36 -8.20
N TYR A 1109 5.43 -9.49 -9.12
CA TYR A 1109 5.67 -10.08 -10.44
C TYR A 1109 6.20 -9.09 -11.47
N ALA A 1110 5.79 -7.82 -11.41
CA ALA A 1110 6.25 -6.78 -12.33
C ALA A 1110 7.76 -6.56 -12.20
N HIS A 1111 8.31 -6.68 -10.99
CA HIS A 1111 9.73 -6.50 -10.76
C HIS A 1111 10.49 -7.80 -10.49
N ASN A 1112 9.88 -8.82 -9.87
CA ASN A 1112 10.49 -10.11 -9.49
C ASN A 1112 12.00 -10.00 -9.23
N GLN A 1113 12.36 -9.11 -8.29
CA GLN A 1113 13.74 -8.66 -8.11
C GLN A 1113 14.73 -9.82 -7.86
N PRO A 1114 14.36 -10.91 -7.16
CA PRO A 1114 15.22 -12.08 -7.08
C PRO A 1114 15.55 -12.71 -8.43
N LEU A 1115 14.55 -12.92 -9.31
CA LEU A 1115 14.82 -13.44 -10.65
C LEU A 1115 15.60 -12.46 -11.51
N ARG A 1116 15.39 -11.15 -11.38
CA ARG A 1116 16.23 -10.14 -12.06
C ARG A 1116 17.68 -10.21 -11.56
N ALA A 1117 17.89 -10.35 -10.26
CA ALA A 1117 19.21 -10.61 -9.69
C ALA A 1117 19.83 -11.88 -10.27
N ALA A 1118 19.11 -13.01 -10.26
CA ALA A 1118 19.57 -14.24 -10.87
C ALA A 1118 19.94 -14.07 -12.35
N ALA A 1119 19.11 -13.33 -13.12
CA ALA A 1119 19.34 -13.03 -14.53
C ALA A 1119 20.65 -12.28 -14.75
N CYS A 1120 20.94 -11.33 -13.86
CA CYS A 1120 22.14 -10.52 -13.91
C CYS A 1120 23.37 -11.23 -13.27
N ILE A 1121 23.20 -12.29 -12.47
CA ILE A 1121 24.25 -13.16 -11.91
C ILE A 1121 24.69 -14.23 -12.90
N ASP A 1122 23.76 -15.06 -13.39
CA ASP A 1122 24.00 -16.18 -14.30
C ASP A 1122 22.74 -16.44 -15.14
N PRO A 1123 22.77 -16.14 -16.45
CA PRO A 1123 21.62 -16.33 -17.34
C PRO A 1123 21.10 -17.76 -17.42
N LEU A 1124 21.97 -18.78 -17.32
CA LEU A 1124 21.55 -20.19 -17.38
C LEU A 1124 20.89 -20.62 -16.08
N TRP A 1125 21.48 -20.25 -14.94
CA TRP A 1125 20.87 -20.48 -13.64
C TRP A 1125 19.52 -19.78 -13.53
N CYS A 1126 19.41 -18.53 -13.98
CA CYS A 1126 18.14 -17.82 -14.04
C CYS A 1126 17.12 -18.52 -14.94
N GLN A 1127 17.55 -19.05 -16.09
CA GLN A 1127 16.68 -19.82 -16.97
C GLN A 1127 16.13 -21.05 -16.25
N GLU A 1128 16.96 -21.83 -15.55
CA GLU A 1128 16.53 -23.00 -14.77
C GLU A 1128 15.50 -22.63 -13.70
N LEU A 1129 15.79 -21.59 -12.90
CA LEU A 1129 14.88 -21.08 -11.87
C LEU A 1129 13.55 -20.59 -12.47
N THR A 1130 13.61 -19.89 -13.59
CA THR A 1130 12.43 -19.37 -14.27
C THR A 1130 11.59 -20.51 -14.82
N VAL A 1131 12.19 -21.51 -15.46
CA VAL A 1131 11.47 -22.70 -15.95
C VAL A 1131 10.76 -23.41 -14.80
N ALA A 1132 11.46 -23.65 -13.67
CA ALA A 1132 10.85 -24.25 -12.49
C ALA A 1132 9.63 -23.44 -12.01
N LEU A 1133 9.74 -22.11 -11.90
CA LEU A 1133 8.62 -21.26 -11.51
C LEU A 1133 7.46 -21.30 -12.52
N LEU A 1134 7.76 -21.27 -13.82
CA LEU A 1134 6.77 -21.24 -14.89
C LEU A 1134 6.00 -22.56 -15.02
N ASP A 1135 6.66 -23.69 -14.78
CA ASP A 1135 6.10 -25.02 -14.92
C ASP A 1135 5.43 -25.50 -13.63
N ASP A 1136 6.02 -25.22 -12.46
CA ASP A 1136 5.49 -25.71 -11.19
C ASP A 1136 4.40 -24.80 -10.61
N GLN A 1137 4.56 -23.47 -10.73
CA GLN A 1137 3.72 -22.52 -9.99
C GLN A 1137 2.82 -21.66 -10.88
N LEU A 1138 3.25 -21.37 -12.12
CA LEU A 1138 2.52 -20.47 -13.03
C LEU A 1138 1.94 -21.19 -14.26
N ALA A 1139 1.90 -22.53 -14.25
CA ALA A 1139 1.48 -23.37 -15.39
C ALA A 1139 0.21 -22.86 -16.09
N THR A 1140 -0.79 -22.44 -15.30
CA THR A 1140 -2.11 -22.02 -15.76
C THR A 1140 -2.30 -20.51 -15.91
N GLN A 1141 -1.24 -19.70 -15.77
CA GLN A 1141 -1.31 -18.23 -15.66
C GLN A 1141 -0.50 -17.51 -16.75
N PRO A 1142 -0.96 -17.48 -18.02
CA PRO A 1142 -0.17 -16.97 -19.15
C PRO A 1142 0.27 -15.50 -19.00
N SER A 1143 -0.55 -14.64 -18.38
CA SER A 1143 -0.17 -13.25 -18.11
C SER A 1143 1.01 -13.16 -17.15
N ARG A 1144 0.99 -13.93 -16.05
CA ARG A 1144 2.09 -13.93 -15.07
C ARG A 1144 3.36 -14.56 -15.63
N LYS A 1145 3.22 -15.58 -16.48
CA LYS A 1145 4.37 -16.13 -17.22
C LYS A 1145 5.05 -15.02 -18.03
N LEU A 1146 4.27 -14.28 -18.82
CA LEU A 1146 4.80 -13.18 -19.64
C LEU A 1146 5.44 -12.06 -18.82
N THR A 1147 4.81 -11.61 -17.73
CA THR A 1147 5.39 -10.55 -16.88
C THR A 1147 6.69 -11.00 -16.21
N THR A 1148 6.72 -12.25 -15.72
CA THR A 1148 7.94 -12.85 -15.13
C THR A 1148 9.07 -12.90 -16.16
N LEU A 1149 8.75 -13.33 -17.39
CA LEU A 1149 9.72 -13.35 -18.49
C LEU A 1149 10.18 -11.96 -18.90
N GLN A 1150 9.27 -10.99 -18.97
CA GLN A 1150 9.60 -9.60 -19.26
C GLN A 1150 10.60 -9.06 -18.23
N ALA A 1151 10.38 -9.27 -16.93
CA ALA A 1151 11.29 -8.80 -15.89
C ALA A 1151 12.72 -9.35 -16.07
N VAL A 1152 12.84 -10.66 -16.32
CA VAL A 1152 14.13 -11.33 -16.58
C VAL A 1152 14.81 -10.79 -17.84
N ILE A 1153 14.07 -10.72 -18.95
CA ILE A 1153 14.60 -10.29 -20.25
C ILE A 1153 14.95 -8.80 -20.26
N ASP A 1154 14.20 -7.98 -19.55
CA ASP A 1154 14.52 -6.57 -19.36
C ASP A 1154 15.87 -6.41 -18.62
N CYS A 1155 16.19 -7.23 -17.59
CA CYS A 1155 17.54 -7.22 -16.95
C CYS A 1155 18.63 -7.54 -17.97
N TRP A 1156 18.43 -8.57 -18.80
CA TRP A 1156 19.41 -8.93 -19.84
C TRP A 1156 19.58 -7.85 -20.90
N SER A 1157 18.48 -7.20 -21.30
CA SER A 1157 18.51 -6.08 -22.25
C SER A 1157 19.28 -4.88 -21.68
N GLU A 1158 19.02 -4.52 -20.42
CA GLU A 1158 19.74 -3.46 -19.71
C GLU A 1158 21.22 -3.78 -19.56
N ARG A 1159 21.56 -5.03 -19.18
CA ARG A 1159 22.96 -5.49 -19.08
C ARG A 1159 23.66 -5.46 -20.43
N ALA A 1160 23.02 -5.96 -21.49
CA ALA A 1160 23.55 -5.90 -22.85
C ALA A 1160 23.86 -4.47 -23.31
N GLN A 1161 23.00 -3.52 -22.99
CA GLN A 1161 23.21 -2.10 -23.32
C GLN A 1161 24.38 -1.49 -22.52
N ARG A 1162 24.57 -1.90 -21.25
CA ARG A 1162 25.69 -1.44 -20.41
C ARG A 1162 27.05 -1.94 -20.89
N HIS A 1163 27.12 -3.19 -21.38
CA HIS A 1163 28.39 -3.83 -21.80
C HIS A 1163 28.67 -3.78 -23.30
N SER A 1164 27.77 -3.22 -24.12
CA SER A 1164 28.07 -2.99 -25.54
C SER A 1164 29.30 -2.08 -25.66
N PRO A 1165 30.35 -2.48 -26.42
CA PRO A 1165 31.51 -1.62 -26.62
C PRO A 1165 31.05 -0.29 -27.22
N ARG A 1166 31.27 0.81 -26.46
CA ARG A 1166 30.91 2.17 -26.84
C ARG A 1166 31.92 2.80 -27.79
#